data_AF-A0A0L1IJA9-F1
#
_entry.id   AF-A0A0L1IJA9-F1
#
_cell.length_a   1.000
_cell.length_b   1.000
_cell.length_c   1.000
_cell.angle_alpha   90.00
_cell.angle_beta   90.00
_cell.angle_gamma   90.00
#
_symmetry.space_group_name_H-M   'P 1'
#
loop_
_entity.id
_entity.type
_entity.pdbx_description
1 polymer ?
#
loop_
_entity_poly.entity_id
_entity_poly.type
_entity_poly.pdbx_seq_one_letter_code
_entity_poly.pdbx_strand_id
1 'polypeptide(L)'
;MIWRKKLSSLLITLSLSLSAVVPTSAVLIKNNLIRSNFSKNENTPQNLISSLNDQIAKLKTAILKIGEELGKKNLELQTLKQSNTNLQSEVNDLTNKVDAFKNFWPTIEEKLKEHEININFDHEKIKDLNIEKLEDVTNENREKFLLAILAFYNSSKREFESSSNDIRDKIRANTDYVESLISEKNIEVESLKQVVQQLVNIENSLQIELTQLAERLYLKKLELEKKLKEEQDLKNKIEELKSEKESLAREIEQLTNRFNAINSVFNSIFNKIWEEEFKDHLLNSETYSEIKQQFENRINQDTKQRFSFQLVSRQQQFKQDNSNVVNFNEPLKLKLNDNLYEFKIGKVWPAKQNFSTIYHAHHASVCTDIGYTWSQKEGYKIEPFKIITTLVPKKLPRFITTLDKAFEGNVNSEIEGIQHWNTENVTGMWRTFAHTPNFNQDISNWDMSNVKITQDMFWDAKKFNQDINNWNMSNVVYVNSMFDGASSFNKNINDWKLNNVVQVDDMFKNASSFDQYLNKWNLNKVNDKEKLKTMFKGSKIEEQFSKLPPRVQELLTEVQGNLLIDDLIVSLIKNIWNDNFKNNRIKALTKYSNVLSIFQGRVNEILERFSDEKGYLRLAQQESQKNARFPLNNKDKNRTFNIYLVTRNVKSSVIVLPIEQIIDTECEAEYNHDNTVCEVIGFSKNNVPEFGNIRAEHMPKHIRKVPDFLPEQIDSIEGIFRDGKVAEIENLNKWDTRNLMNISSAFRDNDSFNTDISKWDTSNVKYFDDVFNGATSFNKPLDSTFVNLRRRSFTAWNVSEARGFRRMFLNAKNFNQDLNNWQIGGSRGHHVDMISMFEGAEKFNGKVSDWDVISVINFKRMFYNATNFLRSISKWDMSAVNNSELRARTELMLNGTAWLDHACQGWVPKVLFNARIYFPSTGCREWIT
;
A
#
# COMPACT_ATOMS: atom_id res chain seq x y z
N MET A 1 2.63 -21.56 8.30
CA MET A 1 2.27 -20.32 9.06
C MET A 1 2.23 -20.52 10.60
N ILE A 2 1.56 -21.55 11.13
CA ILE A 2 1.42 -21.80 12.59
C ILE A 2 2.79 -21.93 13.30
N TRP A 3 3.76 -22.58 12.66
CA TRP A 3 5.12 -22.77 13.20
C TRP A 3 5.86 -21.43 13.38
N ARG A 4 5.78 -20.50 12.40
CA ARG A 4 6.31 -19.12 12.54
C ARG A 4 5.71 -18.39 13.75
N LYS A 5 4.39 -18.50 13.98
CA LYS A 5 3.74 -17.94 15.18
C LYS A 5 4.24 -18.59 16.47
N LYS A 6 4.38 -19.92 16.53
CA LYS A 6 4.92 -20.64 17.71
C LYS A 6 6.40 -20.34 17.98
N LEU A 7 7.24 -20.24 16.95
CA LEU A 7 8.67 -19.93 17.13
C LEU A 7 8.85 -18.47 17.55
N SER A 8 8.17 -17.52 16.90
CA SER A 8 8.15 -16.13 17.36
C SER A 8 7.57 -16.02 18.78
N SER A 9 6.48 -16.73 19.11
CA SER A 9 5.96 -16.70 20.49
C SER A 9 6.94 -17.34 21.48
N LEU A 10 7.62 -18.44 21.16
CA LEU A 10 8.66 -19.02 22.02
C LEU A 10 9.83 -18.07 22.22
N LEU A 11 10.32 -17.41 21.17
CA LEU A 11 11.40 -16.41 21.27
C LEU A 11 10.96 -15.16 22.04
N ILE A 12 9.70 -14.73 21.90
CA ILE A 12 9.11 -13.62 22.68
C ILE A 12 8.84 -14.04 24.13
N THR A 13 8.41 -15.28 24.39
CA THR A 13 8.25 -15.80 25.75
C THR A 13 9.61 -15.99 26.41
N LEU A 14 10.66 -16.39 25.66
CA LEU A 14 12.04 -16.34 26.14
C LEU A 14 12.42 -14.90 26.50
N SER A 15 12.27 -13.91 25.60
CA SER A 15 12.66 -12.52 25.91
C SER A 15 11.87 -11.90 27.06
N LEU A 16 10.58 -12.25 27.21
CA LEU A 16 9.76 -11.84 28.35
C LEU A 16 10.17 -12.55 29.66
N SER A 17 10.43 -13.86 29.63
CA SER A 17 10.93 -14.61 30.80
C SER A 17 12.33 -14.15 31.24
N LEU A 18 13.16 -13.72 30.28
CA LEU A 18 14.46 -13.10 30.51
C LEU A 18 14.35 -11.71 31.16
N SER A 19 13.25 -10.98 30.93
CA SER A 19 13.00 -9.68 31.57
C SER A 19 12.32 -9.78 32.96
N ALA A 20 11.68 -10.92 33.27
CA ALA A 20 10.78 -11.06 34.42
C ALA A 20 11.44 -11.57 35.72
N VAL A 21 12.75 -11.82 35.75
CA VAL A 21 13.44 -12.42 36.93
C VAL A 21 14.60 -11.56 37.43
N VAL A 22 14.24 -10.52 38.20
CA VAL A 22 15.16 -9.72 39.02
C VAL A 22 14.91 -10.00 40.51
N PRO A 23 15.70 -10.86 41.17
CA PRO A 23 15.75 -10.93 42.63
C PRO A 23 16.52 -9.71 43.17
N THR A 24 15.89 -8.96 44.08
CA THR A 24 16.45 -7.71 44.62
C THR A 24 17.34 -7.95 45.85
N SER A 25 18.55 -8.47 45.66
CA SER A 25 19.60 -8.61 46.69
C SER A 25 20.93 -9.00 46.02
N ALA A 26 22.11 -8.45 46.34
CA ALA A 26 22.50 -7.69 47.53
C ALA A 26 23.07 -6.28 47.21
N VAL A 27 23.53 -5.60 48.26
CA VAL A 27 24.09 -4.24 48.25
C VAL A 27 25.53 -4.30 48.76
N LEU A 28 26.52 -3.95 47.92
CA LEU A 28 27.77 -3.21 48.24
C LEU A 28 28.88 -3.26 47.16
N ILE A 29 28.78 -4.10 46.12
CA ILE A 29 29.69 -4.04 44.94
C ILE A 29 28.93 -3.50 43.70
N LYS A 30 28.15 -2.43 43.86
CA LYS A 30 27.06 -2.09 42.91
C LYS A 30 27.29 -0.90 41.97
N ASN A 31 28.28 -0.04 42.19
CA ASN A 31 28.31 1.27 41.53
C ASN A 31 29.28 1.45 40.34
N ASN A 32 30.36 0.68 40.23
CA ASN A 32 31.41 0.95 39.21
C ASN A 32 31.52 -0.08 38.06
N LEU A 33 30.91 -1.27 38.15
CA LEU A 33 30.99 -2.29 37.09
C LEU A 33 29.75 -2.36 36.17
N ILE A 34 28.60 -1.86 36.62
CA ILE A 34 27.32 -1.98 35.89
C ILE A 34 26.96 -0.70 35.10
N ARG A 35 27.57 0.45 35.43
CA ARG A 35 27.15 1.76 34.90
C ARG A 35 27.65 2.14 33.50
N SER A 36 28.45 1.30 32.82
CA SER A 36 29.10 1.68 31.55
C SER A 36 28.59 0.99 30.28
N ASN A 37 27.77 -0.08 30.34
CA ASN A 37 27.46 -0.90 29.15
C ASN A 37 26.01 -1.39 29.02
N PHE A 38 25.01 -0.54 29.29
CA PHE A 38 23.63 -0.79 28.84
C PHE A 38 23.17 0.30 27.86
N SER A 39 23.75 0.28 26.65
CA SER A 39 23.17 0.99 25.50
C SER A 39 22.03 0.18 24.89
N LYS A 40 21.07 0.83 24.22
CA LYS A 40 19.77 0.26 23.79
C LYS A 40 19.84 -0.76 22.61
N ASN A 41 20.97 -1.46 22.42
CA ASN A 41 21.25 -2.31 21.26
C ASN A 41 21.38 -3.83 21.55
N GLU A 42 21.16 -4.31 22.78
CA GLU A 42 21.30 -5.74 23.14
C GLU A 42 20.13 -6.66 22.69
N ASN A 43 19.54 -6.42 21.52
CA ASN A 43 18.34 -7.15 21.07
C ASN A 43 18.62 -8.48 20.33
N THR A 44 19.74 -9.16 20.60
CA THR A 44 20.00 -10.52 20.08
C THR A 44 20.43 -11.51 21.19
N PRO A 45 19.91 -12.75 21.19
CA PRO A 45 20.35 -13.82 22.09
C PRO A 45 21.83 -14.19 21.96
N GLN A 46 22.48 -13.97 20.80
CA GLN A 46 23.93 -14.12 20.68
C GLN A 46 24.68 -13.13 21.57
N ASN A 47 24.26 -11.85 21.58
CA ASN A 47 24.86 -10.84 22.44
C ASN A 47 24.63 -11.18 23.92
N LEU A 48 23.45 -11.70 24.27
CA LEU A 48 23.15 -12.20 25.61
C LEU A 48 24.06 -13.37 26.03
N ILE A 49 24.25 -14.38 25.16
CA ILE A 49 25.15 -15.51 25.40
C ILE A 49 26.60 -15.04 25.58
N SER A 50 27.06 -14.10 24.76
CA SER A 50 28.40 -13.51 24.89
C SER A 50 28.56 -12.74 26.21
N SER A 51 27.56 -11.91 26.56
CA SER A 51 27.54 -11.12 27.80
C SER A 51 27.53 -12.01 29.05
N LEU A 52 26.76 -13.11 29.05
CA LEU A 52 26.77 -14.10 30.13
C LEU A 52 28.14 -14.80 30.27
N ASN A 53 28.78 -15.18 29.16
CA ASN A 53 30.12 -15.76 29.18
C ASN A 53 31.16 -14.78 29.73
N ASP A 54 31.12 -13.51 29.31
CA ASP A 54 32.01 -12.46 29.81
C ASP A 54 31.81 -12.18 31.31
N GLN A 55 30.55 -12.20 31.79
CA GLN A 55 30.23 -12.06 33.22
C GLN A 55 30.78 -13.24 34.03
N ILE A 56 30.54 -14.48 33.59
CA ILE A 56 31.08 -15.69 34.22
C ILE A 56 32.61 -15.66 34.25
N ALA A 57 33.27 -15.23 33.16
CA ALA A 57 34.72 -15.08 33.10
C ALA A 57 35.24 -14.05 34.12
N LYS A 58 34.62 -12.86 34.19
CA LYS A 58 34.99 -11.81 35.16
C LYS A 58 34.81 -12.27 36.61
N LEU A 59 33.72 -12.97 36.92
CA LEU A 59 33.47 -13.52 38.26
C LEU A 59 34.50 -14.61 38.62
N LYS A 60 34.85 -15.50 37.68
CA LYS A 60 35.95 -16.47 37.87
C LYS A 60 37.28 -15.77 38.18
N THR A 61 37.60 -14.67 37.47
CA THR A 61 38.80 -13.87 37.75
C THR A 61 38.75 -13.19 39.13
N ALA A 62 37.58 -12.73 39.58
CA ALA A 62 37.42 -12.15 40.92
C ALA A 62 37.65 -13.20 42.03
N ILE A 63 37.09 -14.41 41.88
CA ILE A 63 37.31 -15.53 42.81
C ILE A 63 38.78 -15.92 42.90
N LEU A 64 39.53 -15.89 41.78
CA LEU A 64 40.97 -16.15 41.79
C LEU A 64 41.73 -15.10 42.62
N LYS A 65 41.43 -13.81 42.44
CA LYS A 65 42.06 -12.73 43.22
C LYS A 65 41.77 -12.84 44.72
N ILE A 66 40.53 -13.13 45.10
CA ILE A 66 40.15 -13.38 46.51
C ILE A 66 40.88 -14.63 47.05
N GLY A 67 41.10 -15.65 46.21
CA GLY A 67 41.92 -16.82 46.54
C GLY A 67 43.39 -16.47 46.84
N GLU A 68 44.00 -15.60 46.04
CA GLU A 68 45.36 -15.09 46.28
C GLU A 68 45.45 -14.25 47.55
N GLU A 69 44.46 -13.38 47.80
CA GLU A 69 44.40 -12.55 49.01
C GLU A 69 44.20 -13.40 50.28
N LEU A 70 43.29 -14.38 50.24
CA LEU A 70 43.16 -15.39 51.29
C LEU A 70 44.48 -16.13 51.55
N GLY A 71 45.22 -16.48 50.49
CA GLY A 71 46.55 -17.11 50.62
C GLY A 71 47.52 -16.23 51.42
N LYS A 72 47.63 -14.94 51.06
CA LYS A 72 48.47 -13.96 51.77
C LYS A 72 48.03 -13.78 53.22
N LYS A 73 46.73 -13.59 53.47
CA LYS A 73 46.18 -13.36 54.82
C LYS A 73 46.34 -14.58 55.74
N ASN A 74 46.23 -15.80 55.21
CA ASN A 74 46.51 -17.02 55.99
C ASN A 74 48.01 -17.14 56.35
N LEU A 75 48.93 -16.73 55.47
CA LEU A 75 50.37 -16.71 55.75
C LEU A 75 50.73 -15.65 56.80
N GLU A 76 50.14 -14.45 56.71
CA GLU A 76 50.22 -13.41 57.75
C GLU A 76 49.74 -13.97 59.11
N LEU A 77 48.61 -14.68 59.14
CA LEU A 77 48.05 -15.29 60.34
C LEU A 77 48.96 -16.38 60.93
N GLN A 78 49.61 -17.20 60.10
CA GLN A 78 50.59 -18.19 60.57
C GLN A 78 51.80 -17.53 61.21
N THR A 79 52.36 -16.49 60.57
CA THR A 79 53.51 -15.74 61.09
C THR A 79 53.16 -15.05 62.41
N LEU A 80 51.98 -14.43 62.50
CA LEU A 80 51.51 -13.76 63.72
C LEU A 80 51.28 -14.75 64.87
N LYS A 81 50.67 -15.91 64.59
CA LYS A 81 50.51 -16.99 65.59
C LYS A 81 51.84 -17.52 66.13
N GLN A 82 52.86 -17.65 65.27
CA GLN A 82 54.19 -18.03 65.72
C GLN A 82 54.81 -16.94 66.61
N SER A 83 54.68 -15.65 66.23
CA SER A 83 55.12 -14.54 67.08
C SER A 83 54.38 -14.51 68.42
N ASN A 84 53.08 -14.79 68.44
CA ASN A 84 52.27 -14.82 69.66
C ASN A 84 52.66 -15.99 70.56
N THR A 85 52.92 -17.17 69.99
CA THR A 85 53.46 -18.33 70.74
C THR A 85 54.81 -18.01 71.38
N ASN A 86 55.72 -17.38 70.64
CA ASN A 86 57.03 -16.99 71.16
C ASN A 86 56.89 -15.96 72.30
N LEU A 87 56.07 -14.92 72.12
CA LEU A 87 55.81 -13.92 73.17
C LEU A 87 55.10 -14.49 74.39
N GLN A 88 54.16 -15.43 74.21
CA GLN A 88 53.55 -16.15 75.32
C GLN A 88 54.60 -16.96 76.10
N SER A 89 55.57 -17.56 75.40
CA SER A 89 56.71 -18.24 76.06
C SER A 89 57.60 -17.26 76.82
N GLU A 90 57.90 -16.08 76.28
CA GLU A 90 58.63 -15.00 76.99
C GLU A 90 57.86 -14.53 78.23
N VAL A 91 56.56 -14.31 78.11
CA VAL A 91 55.67 -13.92 79.24
C VAL A 91 55.61 -15.03 80.29
N ASN A 92 55.56 -16.29 79.90
CA ASN A 92 55.55 -17.43 80.81
C ASN A 92 56.90 -17.59 81.54
N ASP A 93 58.02 -17.45 80.84
CA ASP A 93 59.37 -17.47 81.44
C ASP A 93 59.56 -16.32 82.44
N LEU A 94 59.18 -15.09 82.06
CA LEU A 94 59.19 -13.93 82.97
C LEU A 94 58.23 -14.12 84.15
N THR A 95 57.05 -14.72 83.95
CA THR A 95 56.10 -15.02 85.03
C THR A 95 56.69 -16.07 85.98
N ASN A 96 57.25 -17.16 85.47
CA ASN A 96 57.92 -18.18 86.27
C ASN A 96 59.09 -17.61 87.07
N LYS A 97 59.88 -16.71 86.49
CA LYS A 97 60.97 -16.00 87.19
C LYS A 97 60.44 -15.12 88.33
N VAL A 98 59.33 -14.41 88.11
CA VAL A 98 58.66 -13.59 89.14
C VAL A 98 57.98 -14.45 90.22
N ASP A 99 57.42 -15.62 89.88
CA ASP A 99 56.73 -16.48 90.83
C ASP A 99 57.69 -17.38 91.64
N ALA A 100 58.78 -17.85 91.04
CA ALA A 100 59.89 -18.47 91.76
C ALA A 100 60.45 -17.51 92.82
N PHE A 101 60.53 -16.22 92.50
CA PHE A 101 60.91 -15.16 93.42
C PHE A 101 59.97 -15.05 94.62
N LYS A 102 58.64 -15.02 94.41
CA LYS A 102 57.65 -14.95 95.49
C LYS A 102 57.74 -16.14 96.44
N ASN A 103 57.97 -17.34 95.89
CA ASN A 103 58.02 -18.59 96.64
C ASN A 103 59.34 -18.79 97.41
N PHE A 104 60.40 -18.03 97.08
CA PHE A 104 61.69 -18.09 97.77
C PHE A 104 61.59 -17.59 99.23
N TRP A 105 60.79 -16.54 99.47
CA TRP A 105 60.76 -15.85 100.77
C TRP A 105 60.22 -16.68 101.95
N PRO A 106 59.08 -17.40 101.85
CA PRO A 106 58.60 -18.26 102.93
C PRO A 106 59.59 -19.36 103.32
N THR A 107 60.40 -19.83 102.37
CA THR A 107 61.43 -20.87 102.58
C THR A 107 62.58 -20.38 103.47
N ILE A 108 62.85 -19.07 103.48
CA ILE A 108 63.82 -18.44 104.41
C ILE A 108 63.19 -18.32 105.80
N GLU A 109 61.93 -17.88 105.90
CA GLU A 109 61.21 -17.82 107.19
C GLU A 109 61.06 -19.20 107.85
N GLU A 110 60.95 -20.27 107.06
CA GLU A 110 60.88 -21.65 107.54
C GLU A 110 62.25 -22.18 108.03
N LYS A 111 63.34 -21.98 107.26
CA LYS A 111 64.69 -22.39 107.69
C LYS A 111 65.23 -21.62 108.89
N LEU A 112 64.78 -20.37 109.10
CA LEU A 112 65.07 -19.60 110.31
C LEU A 112 64.38 -20.21 111.55
N LYS A 113 63.19 -20.80 111.40
CA LYS A 113 62.49 -21.50 112.49
C LYS A 113 63.14 -22.84 112.85
N GLU A 114 63.70 -23.57 111.89
CA GLU A 114 64.37 -24.87 112.13
C GLU A 114 65.61 -24.79 113.05
N HIS A 115 66.21 -23.60 113.21
CA HIS A 115 67.42 -23.39 114.01
C HIS A 115 67.13 -22.80 115.41
N GLU A 116 65.90 -22.94 115.92
CA GLU A 116 65.43 -22.43 117.23
C GLU A 116 65.60 -20.91 117.46
N ILE A 117 65.81 -20.11 116.41
CA ILE A 117 65.79 -18.64 116.48
C ILE A 117 64.33 -18.17 116.46
N ASN A 118 63.66 -18.30 117.60
CA ASN A 118 62.27 -17.87 117.79
C ASN A 118 62.20 -16.35 118.02
N ILE A 119 62.08 -15.58 116.95
CA ILE A 119 61.84 -14.14 117.00
C ILE A 119 60.32 -13.89 116.86
N ASN A 120 59.62 -13.94 117.99
CA ASN A 120 58.22 -13.52 118.09
C ASN A 120 58.15 -12.16 118.78
N PHE A 121 58.23 -11.07 118.01
CA PHE A 121 58.15 -9.70 118.53
C PHE A 121 56.69 -9.31 118.86
N ASP A 122 56.27 -9.59 120.08
CA ASP A 122 55.24 -8.79 120.76
C ASP A 122 55.59 -8.65 122.26
N HIS A 123 55.42 -7.45 122.80
CA HIS A 123 56.38 -6.87 123.75
C HIS A 123 55.89 -6.73 125.19
N GLU A 124 54.66 -7.18 125.52
CA GLU A 124 53.97 -6.79 126.77
C GLU A 124 53.99 -7.80 127.93
N LYS A 125 54.62 -8.98 127.83
CA LYS A 125 54.38 -10.07 128.82
C LYS A 125 55.56 -10.78 129.51
N ILE A 126 56.79 -10.29 129.39
CA ILE A 126 57.93 -10.86 130.15
C ILE A 126 58.66 -9.75 130.90
N LYS A 127 58.11 -9.37 132.06
CA LYS A 127 58.76 -8.47 133.04
C LYS A 127 59.14 -9.17 134.35
N ASP A 128 58.94 -10.49 134.41
CA ASP A 128 59.25 -11.34 135.54
C ASP A 128 60.02 -12.60 135.08
N LEU A 129 60.82 -13.15 136.01
CA LEU A 129 61.53 -14.44 135.94
C LEU A 129 62.89 -14.49 135.22
N ASN A 130 63.80 -13.70 135.80
CA ASN A 130 65.03 -14.16 136.48
C ASN A 130 66.14 -14.90 135.69
N ILE A 131 67.34 -14.31 135.78
CA ILE A 131 68.60 -14.81 135.22
C ILE A 131 69.25 -15.73 136.26
N GLU A 132 69.26 -17.06 136.03
CA GLU A 132 70.23 -17.97 136.66
C GLU A 132 70.25 -19.35 135.98
N LYS A 133 70.85 -19.41 134.77
CA LYS A 133 71.57 -20.57 134.20
C LYS A 133 71.94 -20.29 132.74
N LEU A 134 73.24 -20.02 132.52
CA LEU A 134 74.08 -20.44 131.38
C LEU A 134 75.38 -19.62 131.38
N GLU A 135 76.10 -19.67 132.49
CA GLU A 135 77.56 -19.68 132.41
C GLU A 135 77.95 -21.01 131.75
N ASP A 136 78.27 -20.97 130.44
CA ASP A 136 79.23 -21.84 129.73
C ASP A 136 78.96 -21.86 128.21
N VAL A 137 79.32 -20.78 127.52
CA VAL A 137 79.73 -20.85 126.10
C VAL A 137 80.88 -19.86 125.85
N THR A 138 82.05 -20.37 125.49
CA THR A 138 83.26 -19.58 125.25
C THR A 138 83.26 -18.84 123.91
N ASN A 139 84.11 -17.81 123.78
CA ASN A 139 84.19 -16.92 122.60
C ASN A 139 84.39 -17.65 121.25
N GLU A 140 84.98 -18.84 121.24
CA GLU A 140 85.27 -19.61 120.02
C GLU A 140 84.01 -20.04 119.25
N ASN A 141 82.86 -20.17 119.93
CA ASN A 141 81.59 -20.50 119.27
C ASN A 141 80.89 -19.28 118.66
N ARG A 142 81.16 -18.06 119.13
CA ARG A 142 80.60 -16.83 118.55
C ARG A 142 81.25 -16.48 117.20
N GLU A 143 82.55 -16.72 117.07
CA GLU A 143 83.26 -16.52 115.80
C GLU A 143 82.84 -17.56 114.74
N LYS A 144 82.66 -18.83 115.14
CA LYS A 144 82.06 -19.87 114.28
C LYS A 144 80.61 -19.55 113.87
N PHE A 145 79.81 -18.95 114.75
CA PHE A 145 78.44 -18.52 114.44
C PHE A 145 78.41 -17.36 113.43
N LEU A 146 79.27 -16.35 113.60
CA LEU A 146 79.41 -15.24 112.64
C LEU A 146 79.96 -15.71 111.28
N LEU A 147 80.94 -16.62 111.27
CA LEU A 147 81.45 -17.25 110.04
C LEU A 147 80.41 -18.14 109.35
N ALA A 148 79.55 -18.84 110.11
CA ALA A 148 78.44 -19.61 109.56
C ALA A 148 77.38 -18.70 108.91
N ILE A 149 77.04 -17.57 109.53
CA ILE A 149 76.13 -16.58 108.93
C ILE A 149 76.76 -15.96 107.66
N LEU A 150 78.05 -15.60 107.69
CA LEU A 150 78.77 -15.11 106.50
C LEU A 150 78.90 -16.16 105.39
N ALA A 151 79.05 -17.45 105.72
CA ALA A 151 79.08 -18.53 104.74
C ALA A 151 77.69 -18.81 104.15
N PHE A 152 76.65 -18.84 104.98
CA PHE A 152 75.25 -18.95 104.55
C PHE A 152 74.88 -17.78 103.64
N TYR A 153 75.21 -16.55 104.04
CA TYR A 153 75.01 -15.34 103.24
C TYR A 153 75.75 -15.36 101.90
N ASN A 154 77.03 -15.76 101.87
CA ASN A 154 77.78 -15.89 100.61
C ASN A 154 77.29 -17.05 99.72
N SER A 155 76.54 -18.02 100.27
CA SER A 155 75.84 -19.04 99.48
C SER A 155 74.53 -18.49 98.90
N SER A 156 73.71 -17.82 99.72
CA SER A 156 72.44 -17.18 99.31
C SER A 156 72.65 -16.02 98.34
N LYS A 157 73.78 -15.32 98.40
CA LYS A 157 74.16 -14.27 97.44
C LYS A 157 74.28 -14.77 95.98
N ARG A 158 74.40 -16.08 95.75
CA ARG A 158 74.36 -16.65 94.39
C ARG A 158 72.94 -16.97 93.91
N GLU A 159 71.94 -16.90 94.79
CA GLU A 159 70.54 -17.28 94.53
C GLU A 159 69.58 -16.25 95.15
N PHE A 160 69.09 -15.32 94.32
CA PHE A 160 67.92 -14.48 94.66
C PHE A 160 68.06 -13.63 95.92
N GLU A 161 69.03 -12.77 95.85
CA GLU A 161 68.93 -11.41 96.38
C GLU A 161 67.56 -10.73 95.88
N SER A 162 66.88 -9.78 96.61
CA SER A 162 65.42 -9.74 97.00
C SER A 162 64.36 -8.70 96.45
N SER A 163 63.08 -8.83 96.91
CA SER A 163 61.84 -8.08 96.55
C SER A 163 61.24 -7.19 97.66
N SER A 164 60.91 -5.94 97.31
CA SER A 164 59.91 -4.98 97.80
C SER A 164 59.24 -5.07 99.19
N ASN A 165 59.54 -4.03 99.98
CA ASN A 165 58.72 -3.35 100.99
C ASN A 165 58.41 -4.06 102.32
N ASP A 166 57.82 -5.27 102.36
CA ASP A 166 57.43 -5.89 103.66
C ASP A 166 58.65 -6.24 104.54
N ILE A 167 59.78 -6.47 103.88
CA ILE A 167 61.10 -6.71 104.49
C ILE A 167 61.68 -5.42 105.10
N ARG A 168 61.40 -4.25 104.50
CA ARG A 168 62.04 -2.97 104.86
C ARG A 168 61.60 -2.50 106.25
N ASP A 169 60.35 -2.74 106.61
CA ASP A 169 59.83 -2.39 107.94
C ASP A 169 60.33 -3.36 109.02
N LYS A 170 60.43 -4.66 108.70
CA LYS A 170 60.99 -5.70 109.58
C LYS A 170 62.50 -5.56 109.80
N ILE A 171 63.26 -5.12 108.79
CA ILE A 171 64.71 -4.85 108.93
C ILE A 171 64.93 -3.55 109.71
N ARG A 172 64.20 -2.46 109.42
CA ARG A 172 64.33 -1.21 110.20
C ARG A 172 64.12 -1.45 111.70
N ALA A 173 63.07 -2.18 112.09
CA ALA A 173 62.84 -2.54 113.49
C ALA A 173 64.01 -3.33 114.12
N ASN A 174 64.66 -4.23 113.35
CA ASN A 174 65.83 -4.97 113.82
C ASN A 174 67.12 -4.13 113.81
N THR A 175 67.28 -3.18 112.90
CA THR A 175 68.40 -2.23 112.90
C THR A 175 68.30 -1.30 114.10
N ASP A 176 67.12 -0.74 114.38
CA ASP A 176 66.86 0.09 115.56
C ASP A 176 67.14 -0.69 116.87
N TYR A 177 66.76 -1.98 116.92
CA TYR A 177 67.05 -2.87 118.05
C TYR A 177 68.56 -3.16 118.22
N VAL A 178 69.30 -3.39 117.12
CA VAL A 178 70.75 -3.59 117.15
C VAL A 178 71.50 -2.30 117.50
N GLU A 179 71.07 -1.14 117.02
CA GLU A 179 71.62 0.16 117.44
C GLU A 179 71.37 0.45 118.92
N SER A 180 70.21 0.08 119.47
CA SER A 180 69.95 0.16 120.91
C SER A 180 70.93 -0.70 121.73
N LEU A 181 71.17 -1.94 121.30
CA LEU A 181 72.11 -2.86 121.94
C LEU A 181 73.57 -2.39 121.88
N ILE A 182 73.95 -1.66 120.82
CA ILE A 182 75.28 -1.05 120.68
C ILE A 182 75.49 0.09 121.69
N SER A 183 74.43 0.86 122.00
CA SER A 183 74.53 2.00 122.91
C SER A 183 74.67 1.64 124.40
N GLU A 184 74.12 0.50 124.85
CA GLU A 184 74.11 0.13 126.27
C GLU A 184 75.34 -0.65 126.77
N LYS A 185 76.11 -1.32 125.89
CA LYS A 185 77.11 -2.32 126.33
C LYS A 185 78.57 -2.10 125.93
N ASN A 186 78.90 -0.96 125.31
CA ASN A 186 80.27 -0.50 125.03
C ASN A 186 81.21 -1.60 124.49
N ILE A 187 80.76 -2.29 123.43
CA ILE A 187 81.54 -3.28 122.68
C ILE A 187 82.21 -2.56 121.50
N GLU A 188 83.46 -2.89 121.15
CA GLU A 188 84.10 -2.35 119.95
C GLU A 188 83.41 -2.90 118.68
N VAL A 189 82.68 -2.01 117.99
CA VAL A 189 81.71 -2.35 116.93
C VAL A 189 82.07 -1.63 115.62
N GLU A 190 83.15 -2.10 114.99
CA GLU A 190 83.52 -1.70 113.61
C GLU A 190 83.08 -2.79 112.61
N SER A 191 83.33 -4.07 112.94
CA SER A 191 83.03 -5.23 112.08
C SER A 191 81.53 -5.42 111.81
N LEU A 192 80.67 -5.20 112.81
CA LEU A 192 79.21 -5.38 112.67
C LEU A 192 78.57 -4.31 111.78
N LYS A 193 79.04 -3.05 111.82
CA LYS A 193 78.55 -1.99 110.94
C LYS A 193 78.85 -2.27 109.47
N GLN A 194 80.01 -2.85 109.17
CA GLN A 194 80.35 -3.25 107.81
C GLN A 194 79.42 -4.36 107.27
N VAL A 195 79.04 -5.33 108.11
CA VAL A 195 78.09 -6.39 107.73
C VAL A 195 76.69 -5.82 107.46
N VAL A 196 76.19 -4.92 108.30
CA VAL A 196 74.89 -4.26 108.09
C VAL A 196 74.90 -3.41 106.81
N GLN A 197 75.96 -2.65 106.54
CA GLN A 197 76.05 -1.86 105.30
C GLN A 197 76.13 -2.75 104.05
N GLN A 198 76.78 -3.91 104.13
CA GLN A 198 76.80 -4.88 103.03
C GLN A 198 75.41 -5.49 102.78
N LEU A 199 74.62 -5.75 103.83
CA LEU A 199 73.22 -6.20 103.72
C LEU A 199 72.33 -5.17 103.03
N VAL A 200 72.39 -3.91 103.44
CA VAL A 200 71.58 -2.81 102.85
C VAL A 200 71.99 -2.52 101.40
N ASN A 201 73.29 -2.54 101.08
CA ASN A 201 73.75 -2.35 99.69
C ASN A 201 73.28 -3.48 98.78
N ILE A 202 73.21 -4.69 99.33
CA ILE A 202 72.68 -5.85 98.64
C ILE A 202 71.18 -5.67 98.40
N GLU A 203 70.33 -5.49 99.43
CA GLU A 203 68.87 -5.25 99.28
C GLU A 203 68.53 -4.26 98.16
N ASN A 204 69.22 -3.12 98.12
CA ASN A 204 68.98 -2.07 97.12
C ASN A 204 69.31 -2.49 95.67
N SER A 205 70.28 -3.38 95.46
CA SER A 205 70.64 -3.91 94.14
C SER A 205 69.47 -4.62 93.45
N LEU A 206 68.46 -5.05 94.20
CA LEU A 206 67.56 -6.15 93.79
C LEU A 206 66.12 -5.73 93.76
N GLN A 207 65.78 -4.79 94.63
CA GLN A 207 64.66 -3.90 94.35
C GLN A 207 64.75 -3.34 92.92
N ILE A 208 65.96 -3.01 92.45
CA ILE A 208 66.21 -2.57 91.08
C ILE A 208 65.98 -3.71 90.07
N GLU A 209 66.61 -4.88 90.24
CA GLU A 209 66.51 -5.99 89.28
C GLU A 209 65.08 -6.56 89.18
N LEU A 210 64.38 -6.73 90.31
CA LEU A 210 62.98 -7.15 90.31
C LEU A 210 62.06 -6.10 89.68
N THR A 211 62.25 -4.81 89.98
CA THR A 211 61.42 -3.75 89.36
C THR A 211 61.58 -3.78 87.84
N GLN A 212 62.80 -3.96 87.34
CA GLN A 212 63.06 -4.14 85.90
C GLN A 212 62.41 -5.41 85.32
N LEU A 213 62.41 -6.53 86.05
CA LEU A 213 61.74 -7.76 85.63
C LEU A 213 60.21 -7.62 85.60
N ALA A 214 59.61 -6.98 86.60
CA ALA A 214 58.18 -6.73 86.69
C ALA A 214 57.70 -5.76 85.61
N GLU A 215 58.46 -4.69 85.34
CA GLU A 215 58.20 -3.75 84.25
C GLU A 215 58.29 -4.45 82.87
N ARG A 216 59.34 -5.25 82.64
CA ARG A 216 59.47 -6.06 81.41
C ARG A 216 58.29 -7.02 81.24
N LEU A 217 57.87 -7.71 82.31
CA LEU A 217 56.70 -8.61 82.27
C LEU A 217 55.41 -7.86 81.94
N TYR A 218 55.19 -6.69 82.53
CA TYR A 218 54.02 -5.84 82.25
C TYR A 218 54.00 -5.38 80.78
N LEU A 219 55.11 -4.83 80.28
CA LEU A 219 55.23 -4.39 78.89
C LEU A 219 55.05 -5.55 77.90
N LYS A 220 55.56 -6.75 78.22
CA LYS A 220 55.40 -7.96 77.40
C LYS A 220 53.97 -8.50 77.39
N LYS A 221 53.24 -8.43 78.51
CA LYS A 221 51.81 -8.74 78.54
C LYS A 221 51.00 -7.78 77.67
N LEU A 222 51.29 -6.49 77.73
CA LEU A 222 50.63 -5.48 76.89
C LEU A 222 50.96 -5.67 75.38
N GLU A 223 52.20 -6.05 75.03
CA GLU A 223 52.59 -6.42 73.66
C GLU A 223 51.77 -7.61 73.15
N LEU A 224 51.63 -8.65 73.99
CA LEU A 224 50.89 -9.88 73.70
C LEU A 224 49.38 -9.61 73.52
N GLU A 225 48.75 -8.85 74.41
CA GLU A 225 47.34 -8.47 74.31
C GLU A 225 47.04 -7.74 72.99
N LYS A 226 47.92 -6.81 72.60
CA LYS A 226 47.79 -6.09 71.33
C LYS A 226 47.86 -7.04 70.13
N LYS A 227 48.85 -7.95 70.09
CA LYS A 227 49.01 -8.89 68.97
C LYS A 227 47.94 -10.00 68.94
N LEU A 228 47.36 -10.37 70.08
CA LEU A 228 46.20 -11.27 70.13
C LEU A 228 44.95 -10.60 69.52
N LYS A 229 44.78 -9.29 69.73
CA LYS A 229 43.72 -8.52 69.05
C LYS A 229 43.96 -8.44 67.54
N GLU A 230 45.19 -8.14 67.11
CA GLU A 230 45.58 -8.16 65.69
C GLU A 230 45.31 -9.55 65.05
N GLU A 231 45.56 -10.64 65.78
CA GLU A 231 45.24 -12.01 65.33
C GLU A 231 43.73 -12.23 65.16
N GLN A 232 42.90 -11.70 66.06
CA GLN A 232 41.45 -11.84 65.97
C GLN A 232 40.85 -10.99 64.84
N ASP A 233 41.31 -9.76 64.66
CA ASP A 233 40.90 -8.90 63.55
C ASP A 233 41.27 -9.53 62.19
N LEU A 234 42.45 -10.17 62.10
CA LEU A 234 42.88 -10.89 60.91
C LEU A 234 42.05 -12.16 60.63
N LYS A 235 41.66 -12.92 61.67
CA LYS A 235 40.72 -14.05 61.54
C LYS A 235 39.36 -13.59 61.01
N ASN A 236 38.81 -12.50 61.56
CA ASN A 236 37.54 -11.94 61.12
C ASN A 236 37.62 -11.56 59.62
N LYS A 237 38.71 -10.92 59.19
CA LYS A 237 38.93 -10.54 57.79
C LYS A 237 39.05 -11.75 56.85
N ILE A 238 39.66 -12.84 57.30
CA ILE A 238 39.73 -14.11 56.54
C ILE A 238 38.32 -14.70 56.36
N GLU A 239 37.47 -14.65 57.38
CA GLU A 239 36.10 -15.19 57.30
C GLU A 239 35.19 -14.35 56.38
N GLU A 240 35.33 -13.02 56.40
CA GLU A 240 34.67 -12.13 55.43
C GLU A 240 35.05 -12.51 53.98
N LEU A 241 36.34 -12.68 53.69
CA LEU A 241 36.85 -13.04 52.36
C LEU A 241 36.38 -14.43 51.91
N LYS A 242 36.24 -15.40 52.82
CA LYS A 242 35.62 -16.70 52.51
C LYS A 242 34.15 -16.54 52.12
N SER A 243 33.38 -15.81 52.92
CA SER A 243 31.95 -15.55 52.67
C SER A 243 31.73 -14.84 51.33
N GLU A 244 32.59 -13.86 50.98
CA GLU A 244 32.57 -13.20 49.67
C GLU A 244 32.83 -14.19 48.53
N LYS A 245 33.87 -15.04 48.67
CA LYS A 245 34.21 -16.09 47.69
C LYS A 245 33.05 -17.07 47.46
N GLU A 246 32.36 -17.50 48.52
CA GLU A 246 31.19 -18.38 48.45
C GLU A 246 29.96 -17.69 47.84
N SER A 247 29.79 -16.39 48.07
CA SER A 247 28.73 -15.61 47.41
C SER A 247 28.95 -15.56 45.90
N LEU A 248 30.17 -15.25 45.45
CA LEU A 248 30.52 -15.21 44.03
C LEU A 248 30.42 -16.59 43.36
N ALA A 249 30.77 -17.67 44.08
CA ALA A 249 30.63 -19.04 43.57
C ALA A 249 29.15 -19.38 43.27
N ARG A 250 28.23 -19.03 44.16
CA ARG A 250 26.77 -19.20 43.96
C ARG A 250 26.24 -18.36 42.80
N GLU A 251 26.77 -17.15 42.60
CA GLU A 251 26.40 -16.30 41.45
C GLU A 251 26.85 -16.93 40.11
N ILE A 252 28.08 -17.47 40.04
CA ILE A 252 28.57 -18.21 38.88
C ILE A 252 27.69 -19.43 38.58
N GLU A 253 27.28 -20.18 39.60
CA GLU A 253 26.39 -21.35 39.44
C GLU A 253 25.04 -20.93 38.83
N GLN A 254 24.41 -19.88 39.36
CA GLN A 254 23.14 -19.36 38.83
C GLN A 254 23.26 -18.88 37.38
N LEU A 255 24.33 -18.17 37.03
CA LEU A 255 24.58 -17.72 35.65
C LEU A 255 24.87 -18.90 34.71
N THR A 256 25.61 -19.92 35.17
CA THR A 256 25.89 -21.15 34.42
C THR A 256 24.61 -21.94 34.14
N ASN A 257 23.71 -22.05 35.13
CA ASN A 257 22.41 -22.71 34.96
C ASN A 257 21.51 -21.96 33.96
N ARG A 258 21.51 -20.62 33.99
CA ARG A 258 20.82 -19.78 32.99
C ARG A 258 21.38 -19.98 31.57
N PHE A 259 22.71 -19.99 31.42
CA PHE A 259 23.39 -20.25 30.14
C PHE A 259 23.03 -21.64 29.58
N ASN A 260 23.04 -22.67 30.42
CA ASN A 260 22.70 -24.05 30.03
C ASN A 260 21.23 -24.17 29.57
N ALA A 261 20.29 -23.51 30.27
CA ALA A 261 18.88 -23.50 29.87
C ALA A 261 18.67 -22.84 28.50
N ILE A 262 19.33 -21.71 28.24
CA ILE A 262 19.28 -21.00 26.94
C ILE A 262 19.84 -21.89 25.82
N ASN A 263 21.00 -22.52 26.03
CA ASN A 263 21.61 -23.40 25.04
C ASN A 263 20.76 -24.66 24.76
N SER A 264 20.07 -25.20 25.76
CA SER A 264 19.13 -26.32 25.57
C SER A 264 17.99 -25.96 24.61
N VAL A 265 17.44 -24.75 24.74
CA VAL A 265 16.40 -24.24 23.81
C VAL A 265 16.96 -24.09 22.39
N PHE A 266 18.18 -23.54 22.23
CA PHE A 266 18.81 -23.44 20.91
C PHE A 266 19.09 -24.80 20.27
N ASN A 267 19.63 -25.76 21.03
CA ASN A 267 19.80 -27.15 20.59
C ASN A 267 18.48 -27.74 20.09
N SER A 268 17.38 -27.57 20.84
CA SER A 268 16.06 -28.07 20.45
C SER A 268 15.56 -27.44 19.15
N ILE A 269 15.70 -26.12 18.99
CA ILE A 269 15.26 -25.40 17.78
C ILE A 269 16.09 -25.82 16.56
N PHE A 270 17.42 -25.81 16.66
CA PHE A 270 18.30 -26.11 15.53
C PHE A 270 18.19 -27.57 15.09
N ASN A 271 18.14 -28.53 16.04
CA ASN A 271 17.91 -29.94 15.71
C ASN A 271 16.55 -30.14 15.03
N LYS A 272 15.51 -29.42 15.47
CA LYS A 272 14.19 -29.51 14.86
C LYS A 272 14.18 -28.97 13.42
N ILE A 273 14.76 -27.80 13.16
CA ILE A 273 14.89 -27.24 11.80
C ILE A 273 15.68 -28.22 10.91
N TRP A 274 16.74 -28.80 11.43
CA TRP A 274 17.54 -29.77 10.69
C TRP A 274 16.76 -31.03 10.31
N GLU A 275 16.11 -31.68 11.29
CA GLU A 275 15.34 -32.91 11.11
C GLU A 275 14.09 -32.72 10.24
N GLU A 276 13.40 -31.57 10.36
CA GLU A 276 12.20 -31.25 9.57
C GLU A 276 12.54 -30.81 8.14
N GLU A 277 13.65 -30.09 7.90
CA GLU A 277 13.86 -29.38 6.62
C GLU A 277 15.17 -29.66 5.85
N PHE A 278 16.19 -30.29 6.45
CA PHE A 278 17.50 -30.53 5.80
C PHE A 278 17.83 -32.01 5.67
N LYS A 279 17.63 -32.77 6.74
CA LYS A 279 17.87 -34.22 6.78
C LYS A 279 17.03 -34.96 5.74
N ASP A 280 17.69 -35.80 4.95
CA ASP A 280 17.12 -36.54 3.80
C ASP A 280 16.77 -35.68 2.56
N HIS A 281 17.12 -34.39 2.52
CA HIS A 281 16.75 -33.47 1.42
C HIS A 281 17.94 -32.94 0.57
N LEU A 282 19.17 -33.40 0.81
CA LEU A 282 20.40 -32.84 0.21
C LEU A 282 20.88 -33.58 -1.04
N LEU A 283 21.56 -32.87 -1.94
CA LEU A 283 22.21 -33.41 -3.14
C LEU A 283 23.67 -33.80 -2.89
N ASN A 284 24.16 -34.83 -3.57
CA ASN A 284 25.55 -35.28 -3.46
C ASN A 284 26.58 -34.28 -4.04
N SER A 285 26.13 -33.26 -4.78
CA SER A 285 26.99 -32.15 -5.21
C SER A 285 27.16 -31.04 -4.17
N GLU A 286 26.28 -30.96 -3.16
CA GLU A 286 26.34 -29.88 -2.18
C GLU A 286 27.54 -30.08 -1.24
N THR A 287 28.27 -29.00 -1.00
CA THR A 287 29.35 -28.96 -0.02
C THR A 287 28.80 -28.63 1.37
N TYR A 288 29.50 -29.07 2.41
CA TYR A 288 29.20 -28.65 3.78
C TYR A 288 29.19 -27.12 3.98
N SER A 289 29.88 -26.36 3.12
CA SER A 289 29.84 -24.90 3.16
C SER A 289 28.52 -24.33 2.65
N GLU A 290 27.99 -24.89 1.56
CA GLU A 290 26.68 -24.50 0.99
C GLU A 290 25.54 -24.92 1.93
N ILE A 291 25.60 -26.14 2.47
CA ILE A 291 24.61 -26.66 3.44
C ILE A 291 24.58 -25.79 4.70
N LYS A 292 25.76 -25.44 5.25
CA LYS A 292 25.90 -24.48 6.36
C LYS A 292 25.25 -23.14 6.02
N GLN A 293 25.55 -22.58 4.85
CA GLN A 293 25.04 -21.27 4.45
C GLN A 293 23.52 -21.28 4.28
N GLN A 294 22.94 -22.36 3.73
CA GLN A 294 21.50 -22.55 3.65
C GLN A 294 20.85 -22.65 5.03
N PHE A 295 21.45 -23.44 5.95
CA PHE A 295 20.99 -23.59 7.33
C PHE A 295 21.03 -22.25 8.10
N GLU A 296 22.12 -21.49 7.96
CA GLU A 296 22.25 -20.13 8.51
C GLU A 296 21.20 -19.18 7.97
N ASN A 297 21.04 -19.11 6.63
CA ASN A 297 20.04 -18.26 6.00
C ASN A 297 18.64 -18.60 6.49
N ARG A 298 18.30 -19.90 6.62
CA ARG A 298 17.01 -20.39 7.08
C ARG A 298 16.72 -20.01 8.53
N ILE A 299 17.68 -20.19 9.44
CA ILE A 299 17.56 -19.77 10.85
C ILE A 299 17.42 -18.24 10.94
N ASN A 300 18.23 -17.49 10.18
CA ASN A 300 18.26 -16.04 10.22
C ASN A 300 16.97 -15.40 9.68
N GLN A 301 16.31 -16.03 8.70
CA GLN A 301 14.99 -15.62 8.20
C GLN A 301 13.89 -15.68 9.28
N ASP A 302 13.77 -16.79 10.02
CA ASP A 302 12.72 -16.95 11.04
C ASP A 302 13.02 -16.18 12.34
N THR A 303 14.28 -16.06 12.72
CA THR A 303 14.70 -15.39 13.97
C THR A 303 14.88 -13.87 13.84
N LYS A 304 15.01 -13.36 12.61
CA LYS A 304 15.44 -11.97 12.31
C LYS A 304 16.79 -11.58 12.95
N GLN A 305 17.64 -12.57 13.23
CA GLN A 305 18.94 -12.43 13.88
C GLN A 305 20.05 -12.93 12.92
N ARG A 306 21.32 -12.77 13.30
CA ARG A 306 22.49 -13.16 12.48
C ARG A 306 23.32 -14.25 13.15
N PHE A 307 22.75 -15.44 13.24
CA PHE A 307 23.51 -16.64 13.57
C PHE A 307 24.60 -16.86 12.50
N SER A 308 25.81 -17.10 12.98
CA SER A 308 27.02 -17.34 12.19
C SER A 308 27.80 -18.45 12.86
N PHE A 309 27.74 -19.63 12.28
CA PHE A 309 28.45 -20.82 12.72
C PHE A 309 29.84 -20.86 12.07
N GLN A 310 30.73 -21.63 12.67
CA GLN A 310 32.00 -22.06 12.10
C GLN A 310 31.84 -23.51 11.64
N LEU A 311 32.33 -23.83 10.43
CA LEU A 311 32.32 -25.21 9.94
C LEU A 311 33.46 -25.99 10.58
N VAL A 312 33.15 -27.09 11.27
CA VAL A 312 34.14 -27.96 11.94
C VAL A 312 34.38 -29.26 11.16
N SER A 313 33.36 -29.77 10.45
CA SER A 313 33.55 -30.91 9.55
C SER A 313 34.59 -30.58 8.48
N ARG A 314 35.54 -31.51 8.26
CA ARG A 314 36.49 -31.42 7.12
C ARG A 314 35.67 -31.29 5.83
N GLN A 315 36.16 -30.49 4.88
CA GLN A 315 35.54 -30.40 3.55
C GLN A 315 35.58 -31.77 2.88
N GLN A 316 34.44 -32.47 2.90
CA GLN A 316 34.17 -33.62 2.07
C GLN A 316 33.11 -33.20 1.04
N GLN A 317 33.33 -33.55 -0.22
CA GLN A 317 32.23 -33.78 -1.13
C GLN A 317 31.66 -35.15 -0.80
N PHE A 318 30.34 -35.32 -0.89
CA PHE A 318 29.74 -36.65 -0.81
C PHE A 318 30.37 -37.54 -1.90
N LYS A 319 30.72 -38.78 -1.56
CA LYS A 319 31.33 -39.70 -2.54
C LYS A 319 30.44 -39.80 -3.78
N GLN A 320 31.01 -39.57 -4.96
CA GLN A 320 30.33 -39.70 -6.25
C GLN A 320 30.05 -41.18 -6.59
N ASP A 321 29.15 -41.82 -5.84
CA ASP A 321 28.33 -42.84 -6.46
C ASP A 321 27.17 -42.11 -7.14
N ASN A 322 27.24 -42.08 -8.47
CA ASN A 322 26.33 -41.31 -9.31
C ASN A 322 24.98 -42.00 -9.50
N SER A 323 24.83 -43.26 -9.07
CA SER A 323 23.76 -44.15 -9.53
C SER A 323 22.56 -44.29 -8.58
N ASN A 324 22.70 -43.98 -7.29
CA ASN A 324 21.71 -44.32 -6.26
C ASN A 324 21.56 -43.22 -5.19
N VAL A 325 20.43 -43.21 -4.49
CA VAL A 325 20.27 -42.46 -3.23
C VAL A 325 21.10 -43.15 -2.15
N VAL A 326 22.04 -42.43 -1.55
CA VAL A 326 22.99 -42.99 -0.57
C VAL A 326 22.59 -42.56 0.84
N ASN A 327 22.55 -43.50 1.79
CA ASN A 327 22.47 -43.19 3.21
C ASN A 327 23.85 -42.73 3.71
N PHE A 328 23.96 -41.46 4.08
CA PHE A 328 25.19 -40.84 4.53
C PHE A 328 25.22 -40.69 6.06
N ASN A 329 26.22 -41.35 6.68
CA ASN A 329 26.29 -41.54 8.13
C ASN A 329 27.15 -40.51 8.88
N GLU A 330 28.04 -39.77 8.19
CA GLU A 330 28.84 -38.73 8.87
C GLU A 330 27.99 -37.47 9.12
N PRO A 331 28.05 -36.87 10.33
CA PRO A 331 27.28 -35.68 10.65
C PRO A 331 27.96 -34.38 10.18
N LEU A 332 27.14 -33.39 9.84
CA LEU A 332 27.60 -32.00 9.71
C LEU A 332 27.87 -31.43 11.10
N LYS A 333 29.11 -31.02 11.37
CA LYS A 333 29.55 -30.44 12.64
C LYS A 333 29.72 -28.93 12.48
N LEU A 334 28.89 -28.17 13.18
CA LEU A 334 28.89 -26.70 13.20
C LEU A 334 29.17 -26.20 14.62
N LYS A 335 30.04 -25.20 14.79
CA LYS A 335 30.30 -24.56 16.09
C LYS A 335 29.67 -23.17 16.11
N LEU A 336 28.90 -22.85 17.15
CA LEU A 336 28.39 -21.50 17.41
C LEU A 336 28.93 -21.05 18.76
N ASN A 337 29.75 -20.00 18.77
CA ASN A 337 30.56 -19.58 19.91
C ASN A 337 31.44 -20.77 20.37
N ASP A 338 31.18 -21.35 21.55
CA ASP A 338 31.87 -22.56 22.05
C ASP A 338 31.02 -23.84 22.03
N ASN A 339 29.77 -23.76 21.61
CA ASN A 339 28.89 -24.92 21.52
C ASN A 339 29.06 -25.63 20.18
N LEU A 340 29.28 -26.95 20.22
CA LEU A 340 29.34 -27.83 19.05
C LEU A 340 27.96 -28.47 18.81
N TYR A 341 27.50 -28.38 17.56
CA TYR A 341 26.25 -28.97 17.08
C TYR A 341 26.58 -30.02 16.03
N GLU A 342 26.03 -31.23 16.19
CA GLU A 342 26.25 -32.35 15.28
C GLU A 342 24.93 -32.81 14.66
N PHE A 343 24.80 -32.67 13.34
CA PHE A 343 23.57 -32.91 12.61
C PHE A 343 23.70 -34.10 11.64
N LYS A 344 22.86 -35.13 11.80
CA LYS A 344 22.88 -36.33 10.95
C LYS A 344 22.24 -36.05 9.59
N ILE A 345 22.94 -36.36 8.50
CA ILE A 345 22.50 -36.03 7.13
C ILE A 345 21.41 -36.98 6.60
N GLY A 346 21.58 -38.29 6.77
CA GLY A 346 20.59 -39.26 6.27
C GLY A 346 20.71 -39.50 4.77
N LYS A 347 19.60 -39.52 4.03
CA LYS A 347 19.60 -39.70 2.57
C LYS A 347 20.24 -38.53 1.83
N VAL A 348 21.06 -38.84 0.82
CA VAL A 348 21.65 -37.90 -0.12
C VAL A 348 21.33 -38.33 -1.55
N TRP A 349 20.88 -37.37 -2.37
CA TRP A 349 20.31 -37.60 -3.70
C TRP A 349 21.33 -37.30 -4.83
N PRO A 350 21.33 -38.04 -5.96
CA PRO A 350 22.30 -37.83 -7.03
C PRO A 350 22.10 -36.52 -7.80
N ALA A 351 23.11 -35.65 -7.81
CA ALA A 351 23.06 -34.38 -8.51
C ALA A 351 23.25 -34.51 -10.03
N LYS A 352 22.59 -33.64 -10.79
CA LYS A 352 22.69 -33.53 -12.27
C LYS A 352 22.34 -34.81 -13.06
N GLN A 353 21.75 -35.82 -12.42
CA GLN A 353 21.25 -37.02 -13.07
C GLN A 353 19.74 -37.14 -12.94
N ASN A 354 19.13 -37.89 -13.85
CA ASN A 354 17.71 -38.25 -13.75
C ASN A 354 17.59 -39.42 -12.78
N PHE A 355 16.76 -39.27 -11.75
CA PHE A 355 16.43 -40.32 -10.80
C PHE A 355 14.98 -40.74 -11.01
N SER A 356 14.72 -42.02 -11.24
CA SER A 356 13.36 -42.52 -11.48
C SER A 356 12.61 -42.79 -10.17
N THR A 357 11.32 -42.51 -10.19
CA THR A 357 10.40 -42.66 -9.06
C THR A 357 10.28 -44.12 -8.66
N ILE A 358 10.60 -44.42 -7.41
CA ILE A 358 10.52 -45.78 -6.86
C ILE A 358 9.15 -46.00 -6.25
N TYR A 359 8.55 -47.14 -6.60
CA TYR A 359 7.27 -47.61 -6.06
C TYR A 359 7.50 -48.87 -5.23
N HIS A 360 6.66 -49.07 -4.22
CA HIS A 360 6.69 -50.26 -3.38
C HIS A 360 6.49 -51.53 -4.22
N ALA A 361 7.34 -52.53 -4.03
CA ALA A 361 7.42 -53.73 -4.89
C ALA A 361 6.08 -54.48 -5.07
N HIS A 362 5.20 -54.43 -4.07
CA HIS A 362 3.88 -55.08 -4.10
C HIS A 362 2.69 -54.09 -4.17
N HIS A 363 2.93 -52.77 -4.17
CA HIS A 363 1.88 -51.75 -4.20
C HIS A 363 2.23 -50.64 -5.19
N ALA A 364 1.83 -50.82 -6.46
CA ALA A 364 2.19 -49.94 -7.56
C ALA A 364 1.61 -48.51 -7.48
N SER A 365 0.70 -48.23 -6.52
CA SER A 365 0.17 -46.90 -6.20
C SER A 365 0.91 -46.19 -5.05
N VAL A 366 1.88 -46.85 -4.41
CA VAL A 366 2.63 -46.34 -3.26
C VAL A 366 4.03 -45.97 -3.71
N CYS A 367 4.31 -44.67 -3.82
CA CYS A 367 5.65 -44.15 -4.09
C CYS A 367 6.48 -44.13 -2.80
N THR A 368 7.69 -44.69 -2.83
CA THR A 368 8.63 -44.71 -1.69
C THR A 368 9.69 -43.62 -1.81
N ASP A 369 10.13 -43.30 -3.02
CA ASP A 369 11.17 -42.31 -3.31
C ASP A 369 10.80 -41.53 -4.58
N ILE A 370 10.85 -40.21 -4.49
CA ILE A 370 10.38 -39.26 -5.52
C ILE A 370 11.40 -39.16 -6.66
N GLY A 371 10.96 -39.41 -7.89
CA GLY A 371 11.78 -39.21 -9.09
C GLY A 371 11.92 -37.75 -9.48
N TYR A 372 13.00 -37.42 -10.19
CA TYR A 372 13.24 -36.10 -10.77
C TYR A 372 14.19 -36.15 -11.97
N THR A 373 14.17 -35.08 -12.73
CA THR A 373 15.08 -34.80 -13.84
C THR A 373 15.72 -33.43 -13.65
N TRP A 374 16.95 -33.24 -14.13
CA TRP A 374 17.64 -31.95 -14.04
C TRP A 374 17.75 -31.27 -15.41
N SER A 375 17.48 -29.96 -15.47
CA SER A 375 17.76 -29.14 -16.65
C SER A 375 18.30 -27.76 -16.26
N GLN A 376 19.09 -27.15 -17.15
CA GLN A 376 19.61 -25.79 -16.96
C GLN A 376 18.51 -24.71 -16.90
N LYS A 377 17.32 -24.99 -17.47
CA LYS A 377 16.23 -24.01 -17.62
C LYS A 377 15.23 -24.07 -16.46
N GLU A 378 14.87 -25.27 -16.02
CA GLU A 378 13.79 -25.52 -15.06
C GLU A 378 14.31 -25.99 -13.69
N GLY A 379 15.63 -26.28 -13.56
CA GLY A 379 16.25 -26.80 -12.36
C GLY A 379 15.95 -28.29 -12.18
N TYR A 380 15.63 -28.72 -10.95
CA TYR A 380 15.18 -30.09 -10.66
C TYR A 380 13.65 -30.17 -10.76
N LYS A 381 13.19 -30.81 -11.82
CA LYS A 381 11.78 -31.05 -12.13
C LYS A 381 11.38 -32.43 -11.63
N ILE A 382 10.30 -32.51 -10.86
CA ILE A 382 9.77 -33.80 -10.40
C ILE A 382 9.37 -34.69 -11.59
N GLU A 383 9.57 -35.99 -11.47
CA GLU A 383 9.05 -36.94 -12.46
C GLU A 383 7.53 -37.13 -12.25
N PRO A 384 6.71 -37.17 -13.31
CA PRO A 384 5.28 -37.45 -13.18
C PRO A 384 4.99 -38.78 -12.48
N PHE A 385 4.15 -38.74 -11.45
CA PHE A 385 3.68 -39.94 -10.78
C PHE A 385 2.69 -40.70 -11.67
N LYS A 386 2.58 -42.02 -11.44
CA LYS A 386 1.54 -42.84 -12.10
C LYS A 386 0.16 -42.29 -11.76
N ILE A 387 -0.77 -42.35 -12.72
CA ILE A 387 -2.15 -41.88 -12.54
C ILE A 387 -2.91 -42.59 -11.40
N ILE A 388 -2.44 -43.77 -10.98
CA ILE A 388 -3.00 -44.56 -9.87
C ILE A 388 -2.39 -44.23 -8.50
N THR A 389 -1.39 -43.35 -8.42
CA THR A 389 -0.65 -43.08 -7.16
C THR A 389 -1.57 -42.54 -6.07
N THR A 390 -1.65 -43.27 -4.96
CA THR A 390 -2.45 -42.97 -3.77
C THR A 390 -1.61 -42.45 -2.60
N LEU A 391 -0.30 -42.72 -2.59
CA LEU A 391 0.61 -42.29 -1.53
C LEU A 391 1.95 -41.84 -2.13
N VAL A 392 2.44 -40.71 -1.63
CA VAL A 392 3.79 -40.17 -1.90
C VAL A 392 4.52 -39.90 -0.57
N PRO A 393 5.87 -39.82 -0.57
CA PRO A 393 6.62 -39.45 0.63
C PRO A 393 6.17 -38.11 1.20
N LYS A 394 6.00 -38.03 2.53
CA LYS A 394 5.53 -36.83 3.25
C LYS A 394 6.50 -35.64 3.15
N LYS A 395 7.72 -35.89 2.69
CA LYS A 395 8.83 -34.93 2.54
C LYS A 395 9.14 -34.75 1.05
N LEU A 396 8.94 -33.54 0.52
CA LEU A 396 9.39 -33.15 -0.82
C LEU A 396 10.90 -32.76 -0.75
N PRO A 397 11.81 -33.30 -1.58
CA PRO A 397 13.21 -32.91 -1.57
C PRO A 397 13.38 -31.42 -1.87
N ARG A 398 14.18 -30.70 -1.07
CA ARG A 398 14.21 -29.24 -1.09
C ARG A 398 14.73 -28.65 -2.40
N PHE A 399 15.55 -29.40 -3.12
CA PHE A 399 16.11 -28.99 -4.41
C PHE A 399 15.09 -29.02 -5.55
N ILE A 400 13.90 -29.63 -5.37
CA ILE A 400 12.85 -29.65 -6.40
C ILE A 400 12.33 -28.23 -6.64
N THR A 401 12.54 -27.73 -7.86
CA THR A 401 12.15 -26.38 -8.30
C THR A 401 10.88 -26.35 -9.15
N THR A 402 10.41 -27.50 -9.66
CA THR A 402 9.10 -27.56 -10.33
C THR A 402 8.32 -28.84 -10.00
N LEU A 403 7.00 -28.69 -9.87
CA LEU A 403 6.01 -29.76 -9.73
C LEU A 403 5.25 -29.99 -11.04
N ASP A 404 5.85 -29.65 -12.18
CA ASP A 404 5.15 -29.70 -13.46
C ASP A 404 4.71 -31.13 -13.79
N LYS A 405 3.43 -31.31 -14.13
CA LYS A 405 2.80 -32.59 -14.46
C LYS A 405 2.87 -33.66 -13.37
N ALA A 406 3.24 -33.33 -12.13
CA ALA A 406 3.46 -34.30 -11.06
C ALA A 406 2.29 -35.30 -10.93
N PHE A 407 1.04 -34.82 -10.97
CA PHE A 407 -0.16 -35.65 -10.86
C PHE A 407 -1.09 -35.50 -12.08
N GLU A 408 -0.55 -35.19 -13.27
CA GLU A 408 -1.33 -35.11 -14.51
C GLU A 408 -2.03 -36.46 -14.77
N GLY A 409 -3.36 -36.44 -14.89
CA GLY A 409 -4.20 -37.62 -15.11
C GLY A 409 -4.54 -38.44 -13.86
N ASN A 410 -4.13 -38.04 -12.65
CA ASN A 410 -4.37 -38.84 -11.44
C ASN A 410 -5.87 -39.04 -11.15
N VAL A 411 -6.25 -40.30 -10.88
CA VAL A 411 -7.66 -40.72 -10.79
C VAL A 411 -8.25 -40.64 -9.37
N ASN A 412 -7.41 -40.43 -8.35
CA ASN A 412 -7.81 -40.45 -6.95
C ASN A 412 -8.39 -39.10 -6.50
N SER A 413 -9.23 -39.10 -5.47
CA SER A 413 -9.73 -37.87 -4.84
C SER A 413 -8.72 -37.20 -3.91
N GLU A 414 -7.86 -38.01 -3.31
CA GLU A 414 -6.80 -37.64 -2.37
C GLU A 414 -5.54 -38.47 -2.63
N ILE A 415 -4.39 -37.92 -2.28
CA ILE A 415 -3.06 -38.52 -2.39
C ILE A 415 -2.38 -38.32 -1.03
N GLU A 416 -2.17 -39.39 -0.27
CA GLU A 416 -1.54 -39.27 1.05
C GLU A 416 -0.09 -38.80 0.89
N GLY A 417 0.25 -37.70 1.57
CA GLY A 417 1.62 -37.18 1.67
C GLY A 417 1.75 -35.75 1.17
N ILE A 418 0.97 -35.35 0.13
CA ILE A 418 1.07 -34.02 -0.49
C ILE A 418 0.70 -32.88 0.48
N GLN A 419 -0.13 -33.16 1.49
CA GLN A 419 -0.52 -32.21 2.53
C GLN A 419 0.64 -31.82 3.47
N HIS A 420 1.77 -32.53 3.40
CA HIS A 420 2.97 -32.28 4.21
C HIS A 420 4.11 -31.64 3.41
N TRP A 421 3.95 -31.45 2.10
CA TRP A 421 4.99 -30.90 1.25
C TRP A 421 5.23 -29.41 1.52
N ASN A 422 6.51 -29.04 1.70
CA ASN A 422 6.94 -27.65 1.68
C ASN A 422 7.27 -27.25 0.24
N THR A 423 6.46 -26.36 -0.35
CA THR A 423 6.62 -25.88 -1.74
C THR A 423 7.39 -24.56 -1.85
N GLU A 424 8.05 -24.08 -0.78
CA GLU A 424 8.72 -22.76 -0.77
C GLU A 424 9.75 -22.56 -1.90
N ASN A 425 10.41 -23.63 -2.35
CA ASN A 425 11.41 -23.60 -3.43
C ASN A 425 10.82 -23.83 -4.83
N VAL A 426 9.51 -24.12 -4.92
CA VAL A 426 8.83 -24.41 -6.18
C VAL A 426 8.57 -23.11 -6.94
N THR A 427 8.97 -23.12 -8.21
CA THR A 427 8.84 -21.98 -9.15
C THR A 427 7.90 -22.27 -10.32
N GLY A 428 7.63 -23.55 -10.62
CA GLY A 428 6.70 -23.99 -11.65
C GLY A 428 5.76 -25.10 -11.15
N MET A 429 4.48 -24.98 -11.53
CA MET A 429 3.39 -25.93 -11.26
C MET A 429 2.54 -26.14 -12.53
N TRP A 430 3.18 -26.20 -13.70
CA TRP A 430 2.48 -26.40 -14.97
C TRP A 430 1.79 -27.77 -14.99
N ARG A 431 0.47 -27.82 -15.19
CA ARG A 431 -0.32 -29.07 -15.26
C ARG A 431 -0.23 -29.99 -14.03
N THR A 432 0.17 -29.49 -12.85
CA THR A 432 0.40 -30.34 -11.67
C THR A 432 -0.79 -31.26 -11.34
N PHE A 433 -2.03 -30.80 -11.54
CA PHE A 433 -3.27 -31.58 -11.38
C PHE A 433 -4.17 -31.55 -12.64
N ALA A 434 -3.59 -31.39 -13.84
CA ALA A 434 -4.38 -31.44 -15.07
C ALA A 434 -5.01 -32.84 -15.28
N HIS A 435 -6.21 -32.91 -15.84
CA HIS A 435 -7.02 -34.12 -16.03
C HIS A 435 -7.20 -34.97 -14.76
N THR A 436 -7.40 -34.35 -13.60
CA THR A 436 -7.67 -35.05 -12.32
C THR A 436 -9.17 -34.98 -11.95
N PRO A 437 -10.06 -35.77 -12.59
CA PRO A 437 -11.51 -35.56 -12.51
C PRO A 437 -12.08 -35.75 -11.09
N ASN A 438 -11.38 -36.47 -10.22
CA ASN A 438 -11.81 -36.73 -8.84
C ASN A 438 -11.12 -35.87 -7.78
N PHE A 439 -10.00 -35.21 -8.10
CA PHE A 439 -9.14 -34.58 -7.10
C PHE A 439 -9.82 -33.37 -6.45
N ASN A 440 -9.86 -33.38 -5.12
CA ASN A 440 -10.42 -32.27 -4.33
C ASN A 440 -9.80 -32.21 -2.92
N GLN A 441 -8.53 -32.61 -2.77
CA GLN A 441 -7.82 -32.56 -1.49
C GLN A 441 -7.40 -31.13 -1.13
N ASP A 442 -7.43 -30.78 0.17
CA ASP A 442 -6.96 -29.48 0.65
C ASP A 442 -5.44 -29.30 0.41
N ILE A 443 -5.12 -28.28 -0.39
CA ILE A 443 -3.76 -27.81 -0.73
C ILE A 443 -3.56 -26.33 -0.37
N SER A 444 -4.43 -25.76 0.47
CA SER A 444 -4.35 -24.36 0.93
C SER A 444 -3.04 -24.04 1.68
N ASN A 445 -2.34 -25.06 2.20
CA ASN A 445 -1.07 -24.90 2.89
C ASN A 445 0.17 -24.75 1.97
N TRP A 446 0.02 -24.94 0.65
CA TRP A 446 1.14 -24.75 -0.29
C TRP A 446 1.56 -23.28 -0.37
N ASP A 447 2.88 -23.04 -0.32
CA ASP A 447 3.47 -21.71 -0.49
C ASP A 447 3.64 -21.42 -1.99
N MET A 448 2.90 -20.41 -2.47
CA MET A 448 2.92 -19.94 -3.86
C MET A 448 3.87 -18.75 -4.09
N SER A 449 4.56 -18.26 -3.05
CA SER A 449 5.27 -16.97 -3.10
C SER A 449 6.44 -16.93 -4.09
N ASN A 450 7.04 -18.07 -4.44
CA ASN A 450 8.11 -18.17 -5.46
C ASN A 450 7.62 -18.72 -6.81
N VAL A 451 6.34 -19.11 -6.91
CA VAL A 451 5.76 -19.70 -8.13
C VAL A 451 5.54 -18.63 -9.20
N LYS A 452 5.96 -18.94 -10.43
CA LYS A 452 5.84 -18.08 -11.62
C LYS A 452 4.90 -18.64 -12.68
N ILE A 453 4.75 -19.97 -12.72
CA ILE A 453 3.97 -20.70 -13.74
C ILE A 453 2.93 -21.57 -13.02
N THR A 454 1.64 -21.27 -13.22
CA THR A 454 0.50 -22.12 -12.80
C THR A 454 -0.43 -22.44 -13.97
N GLN A 455 0.09 -22.32 -15.19
CA GLN A 455 -0.62 -22.65 -16.42
C GLN A 455 -1.19 -24.08 -16.37
N ASP A 456 -2.42 -24.26 -16.86
CA ASP A 456 -3.14 -25.53 -16.93
C ASP A 456 -3.25 -26.31 -15.58
N MET A 457 -2.94 -25.71 -14.42
CA MET A 457 -2.70 -26.47 -13.16
C MET A 457 -3.86 -27.37 -12.73
N PHE A 458 -5.11 -26.92 -12.93
CA PHE A 458 -6.35 -27.66 -12.65
C PHE A 458 -7.20 -27.86 -13.92
N TRP A 459 -6.57 -27.90 -15.09
CA TRP A 459 -7.25 -28.14 -16.36
C TRP A 459 -8.03 -29.46 -16.33
N ASP A 460 -9.34 -29.44 -16.58
CA ASP A 460 -10.26 -30.57 -16.48
C ASP A 460 -10.29 -31.29 -15.10
N ALA A 461 -9.87 -30.61 -14.02
CA ALA A 461 -9.98 -31.11 -12.64
C ALA A 461 -11.42 -30.94 -12.09
N LYS A 462 -12.36 -31.70 -12.67
CA LYS A 462 -13.81 -31.44 -12.60
C LYS A 462 -14.39 -31.23 -11.20
N LYS A 463 -13.88 -31.93 -10.18
CA LYS A 463 -14.34 -31.84 -8.78
C LYS A 463 -13.58 -30.84 -7.89
N PHE A 464 -12.50 -30.22 -8.38
CA PHE A 464 -11.68 -29.33 -7.56
C PHE A 464 -12.45 -28.07 -7.14
N ASN A 465 -12.57 -27.85 -5.83
CA ASN A 465 -13.34 -26.75 -5.23
C ASN A 465 -12.81 -26.38 -3.83
N GLN A 466 -11.48 -26.31 -3.66
CA GLN A 466 -10.84 -25.97 -2.38
C GLN A 466 -10.54 -24.48 -2.23
N ASP A 467 -10.54 -23.99 -0.99
CA ASP A 467 -10.26 -22.58 -0.69
C ASP A 467 -8.75 -22.31 -0.82
N ILE A 468 -8.41 -21.47 -1.80
CA ILE A 468 -7.04 -21.08 -2.17
C ILE A 468 -6.89 -19.55 -2.19
N ASN A 469 -7.80 -18.80 -1.56
CA ASN A 469 -7.71 -17.33 -1.48
C ASN A 469 -6.46 -16.86 -0.72
N ASN A 470 -5.88 -17.72 0.13
CA ASN A 470 -4.69 -17.45 0.92
C ASN A 470 -3.37 -17.54 0.13
N TRP A 471 -3.39 -18.04 -1.12
CA TRP A 471 -2.20 -18.17 -1.96
C TRP A 471 -1.63 -16.82 -2.39
N ASN A 472 -0.31 -16.64 -2.23
CA ASN A 472 0.37 -15.43 -2.66
C ASN A 472 0.70 -15.46 -4.16
N MET A 473 -0.24 -15.01 -5.00
CA MET A 473 -0.08 -14.97 -6.46
C MET A 473 0.78 -13.80 -6.99
N SER A 474 1.47 -13.03 -6.13
CA SER A 474 2.16 -11.78 -6.54
C SER A 474 3.27 -11.97 -7.58
N ASN A 475 3.89 -13.15 -7.62
CA ASN A 475 5.02 -13.46 -8.49
C ASN A 475 4.63 -14.33 -9.70
N VAL A 476 3.35 -14.69 -9.82
CA VAL A 476 2.84 -15.52 -10.92
C VAL A 476 2.72 -14.68 -12.20
N VAL A 477 3.15 -15.28 -13.32
CA VAL A 477 3.25 -14.64 -14.64
C VAL A 477 2.29 -15.30 -15.65
N TYR A 478 2.11 -16.62 -15.55
CA TYR A 478 1.29 -17.43 -16.47
C TYR A 478 0.21 -18.18 -15.69
N VAL A 479 -1.07 -17.84 -15.95
CA VAL A 479 -2.26 -18.45 -15.32
C VAL A 479 -3.28 -18.95 -16.35
N ASN A 480 -2.92 -18.97 -17.63
CA ASN A 480 -3.81 -19.41 -18.71
C ASN A 480 -4.25 -20.87 -18.54
N SER A 481 -5.51 -21.14 -18.89
CA SER A 481 -6.23 -22.40 -18.71
C SER A 481 -6.17 -23.03 -17.30
N MET A 482 -5.78 -22.27 -16.27
CA MET A 482 -5.54 -22.81 -14.92
C MET A 482 -6.75 -23.55 -14.33
N PHE A 483 -7.97 -23.12 -14.65
CA PHE A 483 -9.23 -23.73 -14.26
C PHE A 483 -10.15 -24.06 -15.47
N ASP A 484 -9.61 -24.19 -16.70
CA ASP A 484 -10.44 -24.60 -17.86
C ASP A 484 -11.04 -25.99 -17.57
N GLY A 485 -12.36 -26.14 -17.69
CA GLY A 485 -13.07 -27.39 -17.39
C GLY A 485 -13.16 -27.77 -15.89
N ALA A 486 -12.69 -26.93 -14.96
CA ALA A 486 -12.83 -27.15 -13.51
C ALA A 486 -14.27 -26.87 -13.03
N SER A 487 -15.23 -27.65 -13.56
CA SER A 487 -16.68 -27.38 -13.51
C SER A 487 -17.28 -27.15 -12.11
N SER A 488 -16.68 -27.70 -11.05
CA SER A 488 -17.14 -27.52 -9.66
C SER A 488 -16.52 -26.32 -8.92
N PHE A 489 -15.49 -25.68 -9.49
CA PHE A 489 -14.75 -24.62 -8.79
C PHE A 489 -15.57 -23.36 -8.61
N ASN A 490 -15.82 -22.96 -7.36
CA ASN A 490 -16.57 -21.74 -7.01
C ASN A 490 -16.11 -21.14 -5.67
N LYS A 491 -14.80 -21.11 -5.41
CA LYS A 491 -14.23 -20.46 -4.22
C LYS A 491 -13.76 -19.04 -4.53
N ASN A 492 -13.88 -18.17 -3.53
CA ASN A 492 -13.43 -16.79 -3.62
C ASN A 492 -11.91 -16.75 -3.85
N ILE A 493 -11.47 -15.92 -4.79
CA ILE A 493 -10.07 -15.68 -5.14
C ILE A 493 -9.83 -14.18 -5.44
N ASN A 494 -10.73 -13.30 -4.98
CA ASN A 494 -10.70 -11.87 -5.28
C ASN A 494 -9.45 -11.19 -4.67
N ASP A 495 -8.86 -11.74 -3.61
CA ASP A 495 -7.70 -11.14 -2.94
C ASP A 495 -6.35 -11.45 -3.62
N TRP A 496 -6.36 -12.25 -4.70
CA TRP A 496 -5.18 -12.57 -5.50
C TRP A 496 -4.57 -11.33 -6.20
N LYS A 497 -3.25 -11.15 -6.05
CA LYS A 497 -2.50 -9.99 -6.57
C LYS A 497 -1.85 -10.28 -7.93
N LEU A 498 -2.62 -10.22 -9.01
CA LEU A 498 -2.17 -10.62 -10.37
C LEU A 498 -1.33 -9.57 -11.14
N ASN A 499 -0.67 -8.63 -10.45
CA ASN A 499 0.04 -7.48 -11.06
C ASN A 499 1.19 -7.84 -12.03
N ASN A 500 1.62 -9.10 -12.05
CA ASN A 500 2.70 -9.62 -12.90
C ASN A 500 2.23 -10.58 -14.01
N VAL A 501 0.93 -10.88 -14.07
CA VAL A 501 0.36 -11.79 -15.05
C VAL A 501 0.34 -11.17 -16.45
N VAL A 502 0.77 -11.94 -17.45
CA VAL A 502 0.79 -11.53 -18.87
C VAL A 502 -0.05 -12.45 -19.78
N GLN A 503 -0.44 -13.64 -19.30
CA GLN A 503 -1.29 -14.59 -20.01
C GLN A 503 -2.41 -15.11 -19.10
N VAL A 504 -3.65 -14.95 -19.56
CA VAL A 504 -4.92 -15.28 -18.86
C VAL A 504 -5.90 -16.02 -19.78
N ASP A 505 -5.49 -16.36 -21.00
CA ASP A 505 -6.33 -17.06 -21.97
C ASP A 505 -6.98 -18.29 -21.34
N ASP A 506 -8.29 -18.44 -21.58
CA ASP A 506 -9.08 -19.60 -21.19
C ASP A 506 -9.08 -19.93 -19.67
N MET A 507 -8.60 -19.04 -18.78
CA MET A 507 -8.34 -19.33 -17.36
C MET A 507 -9.52 -19.98 -16.61
N PHE A 508 -10.76 -19.56 -16.86
CA PHE A 508 -12.00 -20.10 -16.28
C PHE A 508 -12.95 -20.66 -17.35
N LYS A 509 -12.44 -20.97 -18.54
CA LYS A 509 -13.26 -21.49 -19.63
C LYS A 509 -13.97 -22.78 -19.20
N ASN A 510 -15.25 -22.95 -19.52
CA ASN A 510 -16.08 -24.07 -19.05
C ASN A 510 -16.11 -24.29 -17.51
N ALA A 511 -15.67 -23.35 -16.68
CA ALA A 511 -15.78 -23.43 -15.21
C ALA A 511 -17.23 -23.11 -14.80
N SER A 512 -18.14 -24.02 -15.11
CA SER A 512 -19.60 -23.79 -15.14
C SER A 512 -20.22 -23.37 -13.80
N SER A 513 -19.57 -23.64 -12.67
CA SER A 513 -20.06 -23.20 -11.34
C SER A 513 -19.49 -21.86 -10.87
N PHE A 514 -18.47 -21.31 -11.55
CA PHE A 514 -17.70 -20.18 -11.05
C PHE A 514 -18.45 -18.84 -11.15
N ASP A 515 -18.74 -18.21 -10.02
CA ASP A 515 -19.66 -17.06 -9.90
C ASP A 515 -19.23 -16.03 -8.82
N GLN A 516 -17.93 -15.89 -8.63
CA GLN A 516 -17.31 -15.05 -7.59
C GLN A 516 -16.98 -13.63 -8.09
N TYR A 517 -16.80 -12.67 -7.19
CA TYR A 517 -16.33 -11.33 -7.55
C TYR A 517 -14.82 -11.33 -7.85
N LEU A 518 -14.42 -10.66 -8.94
CA LEU A 518 -13.02 -10.48 -9.34
C LEU A 518 -12.65 -8.98 -9.50
N ASN A 519 -13.42 -8.09 -8.89
CA ASN A 519 -13.30 -6.64 -9.06
C ASN A 519 -11.98 -6.03 -8.51
N LYS A 520 -11.20 -6.77 -7.71
CA LYS A 520 -9.87 -6.33 -7.25
C LYS A 520 -8.72 -6.72 -8.20
N TRP A 521 -8.99 -7.51 -9.24
CA TRP A 521 -7.93 -8.04 -10.11
C TRP A 521 -7.39 -6.97 -11.07
N ASN A 522 -6.09 -6.71 -10.94
CA ASN A 522 -5.34 -5.82 -11.85
C ASN A 522 -4.69 -6.64 -12.98
N LEU A 523 -5.23 -6.50 -14.19
CA LEU A 523 -4.76 -7.20 -15.40
C LEU A 523 -4.05 -6.27 -16.40
N ASN A 524 -3.55 -5.11 -15.97
CA ASN A 524 -3.04 -4.06 -16.88
C ASN A 524 -1.82 -4.47 -17.73
N LYS A 525 -1.11 -5.54 -17.38
CA LYS A 525 -0.02 -6.12 -18.19
C LYS A 525 -0.51 -7.10 -19.28
N VAL A 526 -1.79 -7.49 -19.27
CA VAL A 526 -2.38 -8.29 -20.33
C VAL A 526 -2.77 -7.35 -21.49
N ASN A 527 -1.97 -7.40 -22.56
CA ASN A 527 -2.13 -6.52 -23.73
C ASN A 527 -3.06 -7.11 -24.80
N ASP A 528 -3.28 -8.42 -24.78
CA ASP A 528 -4.08 -9.13 -25.77
C ASP A 528 -5.56 -9.12 -25.38
N LYS A 529 -6.37 -8.41 -26.17
CA LYS A 529 -7.81 -8.26 -25.94
C LYS A 529 -8.59 -9.56 -26.18
N GLU A 530 -8.14 -10.44 -27.06
CA GLU A 530 -8.84 -11.70 -27.31
C GLU A 530 -8.64 -12.69 -26.17
N LYS A 531 -7.44 -12.75 -25.59
CA LYS A 531 -7.16 -13.56 -24.38
C LYS A 531 -8.04 -13.15 -23.19
N LEU A 532 -8.30 -11.86 -23.03
CA LEU A 532 -9.21 -11.35 -21.99
C LEU A 532 -10.68 -11.70 -22.25
N LYS A 533 -11.10 -11.87 -23.51
CA LYS A 533 -12.45 -12.34 -23.86
C LYS A 533 -12.65 -13.83 -23.60
N THR A 534 -11.68 -14.68 -23.97
CA THR A 534 -11.86 -16.14 -23.83
C THR A 534 -11.72 -16.63 -22.39
N MET A 535 -11.09 -15.82 -21.52
CA MET A 535 -10.84 -16.07 -20.10
C MET A 535 -12.03 -16.65 -19.32
N PHE A 536 -13.27 -16.22 -19.61
CA PHE A 536 -14.49 -16.62 -18.89
C PHE A 536 -15.47 -17.47 -19.72
N LYS A 537 -15.11 -17.85 -20.94
CA LYS A 537 -16.05 -18.46 -21.90
C LYS A 537 -16.68 -19.77 -21.38
N GLY A 538 -18.00 -19.82 -21.23
CA GLY A 538 -18.73 -20.98 -20.70
C GLY A 538 -18.66 -21.11 -19.17
N SER A 539 -18.30 -20.04 -18.45
CA SER A 539 -18.41 -19.96 -16.98
C SER A 539 -19.61 -19.11 -16.57
N LYS A 540 -20.15 -19.35 -15.38
CA LYS A 540 -21.34 -18.63 -14.89
C LYS A 540 -21.11 -17.13 -14.69
N ILE A 541 -19.87 -16.70 -14.40
CA ILE A 541 -19.50 -15.29 -14.27
C ILE A 541 -19.52 -14.54 -15.63
N GLU A 542 -19.48 -15.22 -16.78
CA GLU A 542 -19.52 -14.56 -18.11
C GLU A 542 -20.75 -13.66 -18.29
N GLU A 543 -21.89 -14.07 -17.72
CA GLU A 543 -23.15 -13.33 -17.75
C GLU A 543 -23.23 -12.21 -16.69
N GLN A 544 -22.24 -12.09 -15.80
CA GLN A 544 -22.27 -11.27 -14.59
C GLN A 544 -21.29 -10.09 -14.67
N PHE A 545 -21.52 -9.16 -15.61
CA PHE A 545 -20.64 -8.03 -15.93
C PHE A 545 -20.04 -7.31 -14.70
N SER A 546 -20.84 -7.02 -13.68
CA SER A 546 -20.43 -6.31 -12.46
C SER A 546 -19.43 -7.08 -11.57
N LYS A 547 -19.28 -8.40 -11.77
CA LYS A 547 -18.33 -9.27 -11.06
C LYS A 547 -16.98 -9.38 -11.76
N LEU A 548 -16.90 -9.06 -13.06
CA LEU A 548 -15.70 -9.20 -13.88
C LEU A 548 -14.57 -8.22 -13.46
N PRO A 549 -13.30 -8.50 -13.79
CA PRO A 549 -12.20 -7.55 -13.56
C PRO A 549 -12.41 -6.21 -14.29
N PRO A 550 -11.99 -5.06 -13.72
CA PRO A 550 -12.27 -3.74 -14.32
C PRO A 550 -11.78 -3.58 -15.78
N ARG A 551 -10.59 -4.12 -16.11
CA ARG A 551 -10.06 -4.11 -17.49
C ARG A 551 -10.88 -4.96 -18.47
N VAL A 552 -11.60 -5.98 -17.98
CA VAL A 552 -12.51 -6.79 -18.81
C VAL A 552 -13.83 -6.05 -19.01
N GLN A 553 -14.34 -5.38 -17.97
CA GLN A 553 -15.51 -4.49 -18.07
C GLN A 553 -15.26 -3.36 -19.10
N GLU A 554 -14.09 -2.73 -19.07
CA GLU A 554 -13.65 -1.72 -20.06
C GLU A 554 -13.71 -2.25 -21.50
N LEU A 555 -13.12 -3.43 -21.75
CA LEU A 555 -13.12 -4.05 -23.08
C LEU A 555 -14.52 -4.46 -23.57
N LEU A 556 -15.37 -4.98 -22.68
CA LEU A 556 -16.75 -5.32 -23.02
C LEU A 556 -17.59 -4.07 -23.31
N THR A 557 -17.28 -2.95 -22.65
CA THR A 557 -17.90 -1.64 -22.94
C THR A 557 -17.45 -1.10 -24.31
N GLU A 558 -16.17 -1.23 -24.68
CA GLU A 558 -15.69 -0.92 -26.05
C GLU A 558 -16.42 -1.79 -27.11
N VAL A 559 -16.64 -3.08 -26.83
CA VAL A 559 -17.32 -3.99 -27.78
C VAL A 559 -18.81 -3.65 -27.93
N GLN A 560 -19.49 -3.25 -26.85
CA GLN A 560 -20.87 -2.77 -26.92
C GLN A 560 -20.99 -1.45 -27.68
N GLY A 561 -20.00 -0.56 -27.59
CA GLY A 561 -19.89 0.62 -28.45
C GLY A 561 -19.74 0.27 -29.94
N ASN A 562 -18.90 -0.72 -30.26
CA ASN A 562 -18.68 -1.13 -31.66
C ASN A 562 -19.89 -1.84 -32.30
N LEU A 563 -20.66 -2.64 -31.55
CA LEU A 563 -21.88 -3.27 -32.06
C LEU A 563 -22.95 -2.23 -32.45
N LEU A 564 -23.04 -1.14 -31.69
CA LEU A 564 -23.89 0.00 -32.05
C LEU A 564 -23.43 0.68 -33.35
N ILE A 565 -22.11 0.76 -33.60
CA ILE A 565 -21.56 1.39 -34.82
C ILE A 565 -21.86 0.55 -36.07
N ASP A 566 -21.70 -0.78 -36.04
CA ASP A 566 -21.98 -1.62 -37.21
C ASP A 566 -23.47 -1.58 -37.62
N ASP A 567 -24.40 -1.67 -36.66
CA ASP A 567 -25.84 -1.51 -36.93
C ASP A 567 -26.20 -0.08 -37.35
N LEU A 568 -25.54 0.94 -36.78
CA LEU A 568 -25.70 2.33 -37.21
C LEU A 568 -25.20 2.52 -38.65
N ILE A 569 -24.08 1.91 -39.05
CA ILE A 569 -23.53 1.96 -40.42
C ILE A 569 -24.42 1.19 -41.40
N VAL A 570 -24.92 0.00 -41.05
CA VAL A 570 -25.88 -0.74 -41.89
C VAL A 570 -27.18 0.04 -42.05
N SER A 571 -27.66 0.68 -40.98
CA SER A 571 -28.82 1.59 -41.04
C SER A 571 -28.51 2.84 -41.87
N LEU A 572 -27.32 3.44 -41.74
CA LEU A 572 -26.88 4.58 -42.55
C LEU A 572 -26.79 4.21 -44.04
N ILE A 573 -26.23 3.07 -44.41
CA ILE A 573 -26.14 2.62 -45.81
C ILE A 573 -27.53 2.37 -46.39
N LYS A 574 -28.43 1.74 -45.62
CA LYS A 574 -29.85 1.56 -46.03
C LYS A 574 -30.58 2.90 -46.14
N ASN A 575 -30.34 3.85 -45.22
CA ASN A 575 -30.92 5.19 -45.28
C ASN A 575 -30.35 5.99 -46.45
N ILE A 576 -29.04 5.94 -46.72
CA ILE A 576 -28.42 6.55 -47.91
C ILE A 576 -29.04 5.99 -49.19
N TRP A 577 -29.29 4.68 -49.27
CA TRP A 577 -30.02 4.09 -50.40
C TRP A 577 -31.47 4.60 -50.47
N ASN A 578 -32.19 4.63 -49.36
CA ASN A 578 -33.58 5.07 -49.31
C ASN A 578 -33.73 6.56 -49.68
N ASP A 579 -32.98 7.42 -49.01
CA ASP A 579 -32.98 8.89 -49.11
C ASP A 579 -32.45 9.38 -50.48
N ASN A 580 -31.55 8.64 -51.14
CA ASN A 580 -30.93 9.07 -52.40
C ASN A 580 -31.34 8.27 -53.64
N PHE A 581 -31.99 7.10 -53.51
CA PHE A 581 -32.29 6.23 -54.66
C PHE A 581 -33.67 5.58 -54.64
N LYS A 582 -34.27 5.27 -53.48
CA LYS A 582 -35.50 4.44 -53.41
C LYS A 582 -36.78 5.13 -53.88
N ASN A 583 -36.86 6.46 -53.87
CA ASN A 583 -38.03 7.21 -54.38
C ASN A 583 -37.55 8.37 -55.29
N ASN A 584 -37.66 8.21 -56.61
CA ASN A 584 -37.51 9.25 -57.64
C ASN A 584 -36.09 9.84 -57.91
N ARG A 585 -35.00 9.05 -57.82
CA ARG A 585 -33.64 9.53 -58.21
C ARG A 585 -32.88 8.75 -59.28
N ILE A 586 -33.46 7.69 -59.84
CA ILE A 586 -32.75 6.80 -60.78
C ILE A 586 -32.77 7.30 -62.25
N LYS A 587 -33.52 8.35 -62.60
CA LYS A 587 -33.59 8.82 -64.02
C LYS A 587 -32.53 9.80 -64.52
N ALA A 588 -31.78 10.46 -63.65
CA ALA A 588 -30.73 11.38 -64.08
C ALA A 588 -29.46 10.68 -64.62
N LEU A 589 -29.38 9.34 -64.52
CA LEU A 589 -28.14 8.58 -64.69
C LEU A 589 -28.27 7.56 -65.82
N THR A 590 -28.00 8.00 -67.05
CA THR A 590 -28.10 7.21 -68.30
C THR A 590 -27.24 5.94 -68.38
N LYS A 591 -26.39 5.69 -67.38
CA LYS A 591 -25.65 4.42 -67.23
C LYS A 591 -25.61 3.99 -65.76
N TYR A 592 -25.82 2.69 -65.53
CA TYR A 592 -25.72 2.03 -64.24
C TYR A 592 -24.35 2.25 -63.55
N SER A 593 -23.27 2.44 -64.32
CA SER A 593 -21.95 2.83 -63.83
C SER A 593 -21.94 4.13 -63.02
N ASN A 594 -22.85 5.06 -63.31
CA ASN A 594 -22.87 6.38 -62.69
C ASN A 594 -23.67 6.34 -61.37
N VAL A 595 -24.72 5.51 -61.31
CA VAL A 595 -25.37 5.14 -60.03
C VAL A 595 -24.35 4.51 -59.10
N LEU A 596 -23.51 3.61 -59.66
CA LEU A 596 -22.45 2.92 -58.94
C LEU A 596 -21.41 3.88 -58.35
N SER A 597 -20.88 4.81 -59.15
CA SER A 597 -19.83 5.74 -58.71
C SER A 597 -20.35 6.78 -57.71
N ILE A 598 -21.58 7.27 -57.87
CA ILE A 598 -22.18 8.24 -56.94
C ILE A 598 -22.50 7.59 -55.59
N PHE A 599 -23.09 6.39 -55.60
CA PHE A 599 -23.34 5.65 -54.36
C PHE A 599 -22.03 5.27 -53.65
N GLN A 600 -21.02 4.79 -54.38
CA GLN A 600 -19.68 4.56 -53.83
C GLN A 600 -19.06 5.84 -53.26
N GLY A 601 -19.13 6.96 -53.99
CA GLY A 601 -18.59 8.25 -53.53
C GLY A 601 -19.22 8.70 -52.22
N ARG A 602 -20.56 8.65 -52.10
CA ARG A 602 -21.26 9.06 -50.88
C ARG A 602 -21.03 8.13 -49.69
N VAL A 603 -20.98 6.81 -49.91
CA VAL A 603 -20.66 5.89 -48.81
C VAL A 603 -19.19 6.05 -48.40
N ASN A 604 -18.26 6.22 -49.35
CA ASN A 604 -16.85 6.48 -49.04
C ASN A 604 -16.65 7.80 -48.29
N GLU A 605 -17.30 8.90 -48.69
CA GLU A 605 -17.24 10.21 -47.98
C GLU A 605 -17.68 10.09 -46.51
N ILE A 606 -18.64 9.21 -46.22
CA ILE A 606 -19.13 8.95 -44.87
C ILE A 606 -18.18 7.99 -44.12
N LEU A 607 -17.69 6.94 -44.78
CA LEU A 607 -16.70 6.02 -44.22
C LEU A 607 -15.38 6.74 -43.89
N GLU A 608 -14.96 7.74 -44.67
CA GLU A 608 -13.80 8.59 -44.38
C GLU A 608 -14.00 9.40 -43.09
N ARG A 609 -15.20 9.96 -42.86
CA ARG A 609 -15.53 10.65 -41.60
C ARG A 609 -15.58 9.73 -40.37
N PHE A 610 -15.75 8.42 -40.57
CA PHE A 610 -15.62 7.41 -39.52
C PHE A 610 -14.20 6.78 -39.44
N SER A 611 -13.32 7.06 -40.42
CA SER A 611 -12.02 6.38 -40.53
C SER A 611 -10.99 6.81 -39.48
N ASP A 612 -11.21 7.97 -38.86
CA ASP A 612 -10.42 8.47 -37.74
C ASP A 612 -10.60 7.59 -36.47
N GLU A 613 -11.73 6.88 -36.34
CA GLU A 613 -11.99 5.91 -35.27
C GLU A 613 -11.96 4.44 -35.77
N LYS A 614 -10.74 3.91 -35.89
CA LYS A 614 -10.44 2.47 -35.81
C LYS A 614 -11.03 1.53 -36.89
N GLY A 615 -10.75 1.77 -38.18
CA GLY A 615 -10.62 0.63 -39.12
C GLY A 615 -10.86 0.87 -40.61
N TYR A 616 -9.99 0.32 -41.46
CA TYR A 616 -10.20 0.28 -42.90
C TYR A 616 -11.40 -0.63 -43.25
N LEU A 617 -12.49 -0.01 -43.70
CA LEU A 617 -13.63 -0.66 -44.34
C LEU A 617 -13.45 -0.60 -45.86
N ARG A 618 -13.74 -1.69 -46.58
CA ARG A 618 -13.75 -1.71 -48.06
C ARG A 618 -15.06 -2.28 -48.59
N LEU A 619 -15.64 -1.57 -49.55
CA LEU A 619 -16.81 -2.01 -50.32
C LEU A 619 -16.36 -2.89 -51.50
N ALA A 620 -16.95 -4.09 -51.62
CA ALA A 620 -16.76 -4.96 -52.77
C ALA A 620 -18.10 -5.24 -53.49
N GLN A 621 -18.06 -5.30 -54.81
CA GLN A 621 -19.21 -5.48 -55.69
C GLN A 621 -18.90 -6.54 -56.75
N GLN A 622 -19.32 -7.78 -56.53
CA GLN A 622 -18.90 -8.91 -57.37
C GLN A 622 -19.91 -9.30 -58.47
N GLU A 623 -21.21 -9.14 -58.27
CA GLU A 623 -22.22 -9.56 -59.27
C GLU A 623 -22.65 -8.47 -60.26
N SER A 624 -22.65 -7.20 -59.82
CA SER A 624 -23.19 -6.09 -60.61
C SER A 624 -22.36 -5.74 -61.84
N GLN A 625 -21.04 -5.93 -61.80
CA GLN A 625 -20.13 -5.61 -62.91
C GLN A 625 -20.34 -6.49 -64.16
N LYS A 626 -20.79 -7.74 -64.01
CA LYS A 626 -21.12 -8.61 -65.16
C LYS A 626 -22.31 -8.10 -65.97
N ASN A 627 -23.26 -7.43 -65.32
CA ASN A 627 -24.51 -6.97 -65.94
C ASN A 627 -24.43 -5.54 -66.53
N ALA A 628 -23.32 -4.82 -66.31
CA ALA A 628 -23.15 -3.42 -66.70
C ALA A 628 -22.96 -3.18 -68.22
N ARG A 629 -22.95 -4.24 -69.05
CA ARG A 629 -22.73 -4.15 -70.51
C ARG A 629 -24.00 -3.96 -71.36
N PHE A 630 -25.19 -3.97 -70.76
CA PHE A 630 -26.46 -3.83 -71.47
C PHE A 630 -27.29 -2.68 -70.90
N PRO A 631 -27.97 -1.86 -71.74
CA PRO A 631 -28.90 -0.84 -71.27
C PRO A 631 -30.09 -1.50 -70.56
N LEU A 632 -30.52 -0.91 -69.43
CA LEU A 632 -31.66 -1.39 -68.66
C LEU A 632 -32.95 -1.19 -69.45
N ASN A 633 -33.68 -2.28 -69.68
CA ASN A 633 -34.91 -2.27 -70.47
C ASN A 633 -36.11 -2.64 -69.57
N ASN A 634 -37.31 -2.18 -69.90
CA ASN A 634 -38.50 -2.15 -69.01
C ASN A 634 -39.04 -3.51 -68.51
N LYS A 635 -38.38 -4.63 -68.83
CA LYS A 635 -38.73 -5.98 -68.37
C LYS A 635 -37.96 -6.46 -67.13
N ASP A 636 -36.88 -5.79 -66.73
CA ASP A 636 -35.99 -6.22 -65.63
C ASP A 636 -36.46 -5.76 -64.22
N LYS A 637 -37.73 -5.97 -63.86
CA LYS A 637 -38.34 -5.43 -62.62
C LYS A 637 -37.78 -5.98 -61.29
N ASN A 638 -36.97 -7.04 -61.31
CA ASN A 638 -36.59 -7.81 -60.11
C ASN A 638 -35.06 -7.86 -59.85
N ARG A 639 -34.27 -6.88 -60.29
CA ARG A 639 -32.81 -6.88 -60.03
C ARG A 639 -32.47 -6.30 -58.65
N THR A 640 -31.80 -7.11 -57.82
CA THR A 640 -31.28 -6.71 -56.51
C THR A 640 -29.81 -6.29 -56.58
N PHE A 641 -29.45 -5.24 -55.84
CA PHE A 641 -28.07 -4.78 -55.67
C PHE A 641 -27.46 -5.39 -54.42
N ASN A 642 -26.41 -6.20 -54.59
CA ASN A 642 -25.72 -6.91 -53.52
C ASN A 642 -24.38 -6.22 -53.18
N ILE A 643 -24.28 -5.67 -51.97
CA ILE A 643 -23.07 -5.02 -51.43
C ILE A 643 -22.40 -5.95 -50.43
N TYR A 644 -21.10 -6.16 -50.59
CA TYR A 644 -20.27 -6.88 -49.61
C TYR A 644 -19.45 -5.87 -48.81
N LEU A 645 -19.71 -5.79 -47.51
CA LEU A 645 -18.88 -5.05 -46.55
C LEU A 645 -17.77 -5.97 -46.02
N VAL A 646 -16.52 -5.52 -46.12
CA VAL A 646 -15.36 -6.21 -45.54
C VAL A 646 -14.75 -5.33 -44.45
N THR A 647 -14.85 -5.81 -43.20
CA THR A 647 -14.18 -5.23 -42.02
C THR A 647 -12.90 -6.01 -41.73
N ARG A 648 -11.99 -5.46 -40.91
CA ARG A 648 -10.76 -6.18 -40.50
C ARG A 648 -11.03 -7.44 -39.67
N ASN A 649 -12.20 -7.56 -39.02
CA ASN A 649 -12.53 -8.63 -38.07
C ASN A 649 -13.83 -9.37 -38.46
N VAL A 650 -13.71 -10.30 -39.41
CA VAL A 650 -14.56 -11.50 -39.60
C VAL A 650 -16.10 -11.33 -39.48
N LYS A 651 -16.73 -10.80 -40.55
CA LYS A 651 -17.83 -11.45 -41.28
C LYS A 651 -18.24 -10.59 -42.47
N SER A 652 -18.40 -11.20 -43.65
CA SER A 652 -18.88 -10.51 -44.85
C SER A 652 -20.39 -10.29 -44.74
N SER A 653 -20.82 -9.10 -44.34
CA SER A 653 -22.24 -8.73 -44.33
C SER A 653 -22.70 -8.37 -45.74
N VAL A 654 -23.72 -9.06 -46.24
CA VAL A 654 -24.35 -8.81 -47.54
C VAL A 654 -25.57 -7.91 -47.35
N ILE A 655 -25.54 -6.71 -47.91
CA ILE A 655 -26.70 -5.81 -47.95
C ILE A 655 -27.36 -5.94 -49.33
N VAL A 656 -28.64 -6.32 -49.34
CA VAL A 656 -29.48 -6.48 -50.54
C VAL A 656 -30.40 -5.27 -50.67
N LEU A 657 -30.37 -4.58 -51.81
CA LEU A 657 -31.13 -3.34 -52.04
C LEU A 657 -31.93 -3.43 -53.37
N PRO A 658 -33.26 -3.22 -53.37
CA PRO A 658 -34.08 -3.28 -54.58
C PRO A 658 -34.06 -1.96 -55.38
N ILE A 659 -34.34 -2.06 -56.69
CA ILE A 659 -34.42 -0.93 -57.63
C ILE A 659 -35.86 -0.83 -58.16
N GLU A 660 -36.55 0.26 -57.86
CA GLU A 660 -37.93 0.52 -58.31
C GLU A 660 -38.06 1.91 -58.98
N GLN A 661 -38.63 1.90 -60.19
CA GLN A 661 -39.08 3.02 -61.04
C GLN A 661 -38.18 4.25 -61.32
N ILE A 662 -38.44 4.85 -62.48
CA ILE A 662 -37.52 5.70 -63.27
C ILE A 662 -38.46 6.75 -63.98
N ILE A 663 -38.48 8.05 -63.59
CA ILE A 663 -39.38 9.14 -64.12
C ILE A 663 -38.63 10.50 -64.39
N ASP A 664 -39.03 11.27 -65.43
CA ASP A 664 -38.21 12.19 -66.29
C ASP A 664 -37.91 13.62 -65.78
N THR A 665 -37.20 14.42 -66.59
CA THR A 665 -36.86 15.85 -66.38
C THR A 665 -38.04 16.81 -66.46
N GLU A 666 -39.22 16.31 -66.84
CA GLU A 666 -40.51 16.97 -66.72
C GLU A 666 -41.44 15.97 -66.02
N CYS A 667 -42.28 16.47 -65.12
CA CYS A 667 -43.16 15.68 -64.29
C CYS A 667 -44.53 16.34 -64.32
N GLU A 668 -45.54 15.65 -64.84
CA GLU A 668 -46.93 16.13 -64.79
C GLU A 668 -47.43 16.04 -63.34
N ALA A 669 -48.26 16.99 -62.90
CA ALA A 669 -48.89 16.94 -61.59
C ALA A 669 -50.00 15.87 -61.54
N GLU A 670 -49.89 14.94 -60.59
CA GLU A 670 -50.93 13.95 -60.32
C GLU A 670 -51.83 14.42 -59.16
N TYR A 671 -53.13 14.32 -59.37
CA TYR A 671 -54.16 14.73 -58.42
C TYR A 671 -55.17 13.59 -58.20
N ASN A 672 -55.82 13.61 -57.04
CA ASN A 672 -56.97 12.76 -56.78
C ASN A 672 -58.18 13.15 -57.66
N HIS A 673 -59.21 12.30 -57.69
CA HIS A 673 -60.34 12.41 -58.63
C HIS A 673 -61.13 13.75 -58.60
N ASP A 674 -61.10 14.50 -57.49
CA ASP A 674 -61.77 15.80 -57.36
C ASP A 674 -60.83 17.02 -57.43
N ASN A 675 -59.54 16.81 -57.73
CA ASN A 675 -58.49 17.81 -57.78
C ASN A 675 -58.31 18.62 -56.46
N THR A 676 -58.68 18.06 -55.30
CA THR A 676 -58.47 18.69 -53.99
C THR A 676 -57.22 18.19 -53.25
N VAL A 677 -56.62 17.09 -53.70
CA VAL A 677 -55.36 16.54 -53.17
C VAL A 677 -54.36 16.38 -54.31
N CYS A 678 -53.18 16.97 -54.15
CA CYS A 678 -52.04 16.74 -55.02
C CYS A 678 -51.27 15.54 -54.45
N GLU A 679 -51.12 14.51 -55.28
CA GLU A 679 -50.40 13.27 -54.93
C GLU A 679 -48.95 13.34 -55.44
N VAL A 680 -48.74 13.96 -56.60
CA VAL A 680 -47.40 14.27 -57.16
C VAL A 680 -47.36 15.74 -57.59
N ILE A 681 -46.36 16.48 -57.11
CA ILE A 681 -46.12 17.87 -57.52
C ILE A 681 -45.48 17.86 -58.92
N GLY A 682 -46.20 18.38 -59.90
CA GLY A 682 -45.68 18.57 -61.25
C GLY A 682 -44.65 19.70 -61.31
N PHE A 683 -43.69 19.58 -62.22
CA PHE A 683 -42.67 20.59 -62.47
C PHE A 683 -42.12 20.50 -63.89
N SER A 684 -41.77 21.68 -64.43
CA SER A 684 -41.17 21.83 -65.75
C SER A 684 -39.93 22.72 -65.68
N LYS A 685 -39.13 22.72 -66.75
CA LYS A 685 -38.06 23.71 -66.89
C LYS A 685 -38.66 25.11 -66.99
N ASN A 686 -38.06 26.07 -66.27
CA ASN A 686 -38.49 27.47 -66.31
C ASN A 686 -37.96 28.16 -67.59
N ASN A 687 -38.82 28.95 -68.23
CA ASN A 687 -38.47 29.70 -69.44
C ASN A 687 -37.64 30.97 -69.16
N VAL A 688 -37.55 31.40 -67.90
CA VAL A 688 -36.73 32.56 -67.48
C VAL A 688 -35.78 32.14 -66.35
N PRO A 689 -34.55 31.67 -66.68
CA PRO A 689 -33.61 31.10 -65.70
C PRO A 689 -33.19 32.05 -64.57
N GLU A 690 -33.30 33.37 -64.78
CA GLU A 690 -33.04 34.40 -63.76
C GLU A 690 -33.96 34.28 -62.53
N PHE A 691 -35.11 33.60 -62.67
CA PHE A 691 -36.13 33.40 -61.65
C PHE A 691 -36.23 31.93 -61.17
N GLY A 692 -35.15 31.15 -61.34
CA GLY A 692 -35.07 29.71 -61.06
C GLY A 692 -35.05 28.87 -62.34
N ASN A 693 -34.50 27.67 -62.28
CA ASN A 693 -34.33 26.74 -63.40
C ASN A 693 -35.49 25.76 -63.56
N ILE A 694 -36.13 25.35 -62.46
CA ILE A 694 -37.21 24.34 -62.41
C ILE A 694 -38.38 24.92 -61.62
N ARG A 695 -39.50 25.08 -62.32
CA ARG A 695 -40.72 25.70 -61.79
C ARG A 695 -41.76 24.63 -61.48
N ALA A 696 -42.37 24.70 -60.30
CA ALA A 696 -43.54 23.92 -59.95
C ALA A 696 -44.76 24.33 -60.80
N GLU A 697 -45.56 23.35 -61.22
CA GLU A 697 -46.81 23.61 -61.94
C GLU A 697 -47.84 24.33 -61.05
N HIS A 698 -48.70 25.13 -61.67
CA HIS A 698 -49.75 25.88 -60.99
C HIS A 698 -50.87 24.94 -60.51
N MET A 699 -51.21 25.00 -59.22
CA MET A 699 -52.20 24.09 -58.63
C MET A 699 -53.65 24.59 -58.78
N PRO A 700 -54.64 23.67 -58.85
CA PRO A 700 -56.06 24.01 -58.86
C PRO A 700 -56.49 24.88 -57.65
N LYS A 701 -57.42 25.82 -57.90
CA LYS A 701 -57.88 26.82 -56.91
C LYS A 701 -58.52 26.23 -55.64
N HIS A 702 -58.87 24.94 -55.65
CA HIS A 702 -59.54 24.24 -54.55
C HIS A 702 -58.64 23.22 -53.82
N ILE A 703 -57.32 23.28 -54.03
CA ILE A 703 -56.36 22.38 -53.39
C ILE A 703 -56.37 22.52 -51.86
N ARG A 704 -56.50 21.38 -51.17
CA ARG A 704 -56.60 21.26 -49.70
C ARG A 704 -55.42 20.52 -49.08
N LYS A 705 -54.72 19.70 -49.86
CA LYS A 705 -53.60 18.88 -49.40
C LYS A 705 -52.55 18.75 -50.49
N VAL A 706 -51.29 18.83 -50.08
CA VAL A 706 -50.12 18.57 -50.92
C VAL A 706 -49.29 17.41 -50.36
N PRO A 707 -48.30 16.88 -51.11
CA PRO A 707 -47.40 15.87 -50.58
C PRO A 707 -46.58 16.38 -49.38
N ASP A 708 -46.13 15.45 -48.54
CA ASP A 708 -45.34 15.72 -47.32
C ASP A 708 -43.98 16.38 -47.59
N PHE A 709 -43.52 16.41 -48.84
CA PHE A 709 -42.25 17.01 -49.26
C PHE A 709 -42.41 17.79 -50.57
N LEU A 710 -41.57 18.82 -50.74
CA LEU A 710 -41.33 19.48 -52.01
C LEU A 710 -40.13 18.80 -52.71
N PRO A 711 -40.23 18.39 -53.98
CA PRO A 711 -39.08 17.85 -54.72
C PRO A 711 -37.87 18.79 -54.70
N GLU A 712 -36.71 18.31 -54.22
CA GLU A 712 -35.49 19.12 -54.07
C GLU A 712 -34.98 19.77 -55.38
N GLN A 713 -35.49 19.35 -56.54
CA GLN A 713 -35.13 19.92 -57.85
C GLN A 713 -35.83 21.26 -58.12
N ILE A 714 -36.96 21.54 -57.46
CA ILE A 714 -37.75 22.76 -57.66
C ILE A 714 -37.05 23.92 -56.94
N ASP A 715 -36.64 24.93 -57.72
CA ASP A 715 -36.08 26.19 -57.21
C ASP A 715 -37.02 27.39 -57.42
N SER A 716 -38.19 27.18 -58.04
CA SER A 716 -39.23 28.19 -58.20
C SER A 716 -40.64 27.63 -57.95
N ILE A 717 -41.38 28.25 -57.04
CA ILE A 717 -42.81 27.99 -56.79
C ILE A 717 -43.69 29.19 -57.20
N GLU A 718 -43.22 29.96 -58.18
CA GLU A 718 -43.89 31.18 -58.63
C GLU A 718 -45.36 30.91 -59.02
N GLY A 719 -46.30 31.59 -58.34
CA GLY A 719 -47.73 31.46 -58.62
C GLY A 719 -48.38 30.12 -58.25
N ILE A 720 -47.70 29.23 -57.52
CA ILE A 720 -48.16 27.84 -57.29
C ILE A 720 -49.59 27.71 -56.72
N PHE A 721 -50.02 28.60 -55.80
CA PHE A 721 -51.37 28.63 -55.18
C PHE A 721 -52.14 29.92 -55.51
N ARG A 722 -51.84 30.55 -56.64
CA ARG A 722 -52.50 31.78 -57.09
C ARG A 722 -54.01 31.58 -57.32
N ASP A 723 -54.80 32.63 -57.07
CA ASP A 723 -56.26 32.65 -57.15
C ASP A 723 -56.99 31.62 -56.25
N GLY A 724 -56.28 30.98 -55.32
CA GLY A 724 -56.83 29.91 -54.48
C GLY A 724 -58.01 30.35 -53.61
N LYS A 725 -58.79 29.37 -53.15
CA LYS A 725 -60.01 29.56 -52.33
C LYS A 725 -60.06 28.64 -51.10
N VAL A 726 -58.90 28.27 -50.58
CA VAL A 726 -58.74 27.36 -49.43
C VAL A 726 -57.85 28.03 -48.38
N ALA A 727 -58.29 27.96 -47.11
CA ALA A 727 -57.60 28.63 -46.01
C ALA A 727 -56.39 27.85 -45.48
N GLU A 728 -56.55 26.55 -45.26
CA GLU A 728 -55.50 25.65 -44.76
C GLU A 728 -55.18 24.58 -45.80
N ILE A 729 -53.91 24.51 -46.19
CA ILE A 729 -53.36 23.50 -47.11
C ILE A 729 -52.55 22.52 -46.27
N GLU A 730 -53.09 21.31 -46.08
CA GLU A 730 -52.46 20.24 -45.33
C GLU A 730 -51.08 19.91 -45.93
N ASN A 731 -50.10 19.63 -45.06
CA ASN A 731 -48.70 19.30 -45.36
C ASN A 731 -47.78 20.42 -45.89
N LEU A 732 -48.31 21.59 -46.26
CA LEU A 732 -47.49 22.70 -46.78
C LEU A 732 -46.39 23.17 -45.81
N ASN A 733 -46.62 22.98 -44.50
CA ASN A 733 -45.68 23.28 -43.43
C ASN A 733 -44.54 22.25 -43.26
N LYS A 734 -44.60 21.12 -43.96
CA LYS A 734 -43.56 20.07 -43.96
C LYS A 734 -42.51 20.27 -45.06
N TRP A 735 -42.79 21.11 -46.05
CA TRP A 735 -41.93 21.34 -47.20
C TRP A 735 -40.56 21.91 -46.80
N ASP A 736 -39.50 21.31 -47.34
CA ASP A 736 -38.15 21.86 -47.24
C ASP A 736 -37.93 22.87 -48.35
N THR A 737 -38.03 24.15 -48.00
CA THR A 737 -37.96 25.27 -48.94
C THR A 737 -36.54 25.75 -49.21
N ARG A 738 -35.50 25.10 -48.67
CA ARG A 738 -34.11 25.61 -48.71
C ARG A 738 -33.56 25.86 -50.11
N ASN A 739 -34.09 25.17 -51.14
CA ASN A 739 -33.63 25.30 -52.53
C ASN A 739 -34.39 26.39 -53.31
N LEU A 740 -35.42 27.01 -52.73
CA LEU A 740 -36.22 28.01 -53.42
C LEU A 740 -35.45 29.31 -53.62
N MET A 741 -35.42 29.78 -54.86
CA MET A 741 -34.88 31.07 -55.30
C MET A 741 -36.01 32.08 -55.62
N ASN A 742 -37.20 31.60 -55.99
CA ASN A 742 -38.34 32.45 -56.33
C ASN A 742 -39.66 31.90 -55.74
N ILE A 743 -40.36 32.73 -54.98
CA ILE A 743 -41.70 32.43 -54.44
C ILE A 743 -42.77 33.46 -54.86
N SER A 744 -42.44 34.31 -55.84
CA SER A 744 -43.27 35.44 -56.24
C SER A 744 -44.69 35.01 -56.65
N SER A 745 -45.69 35.81 -56.28
CA SER A 745 -47.12 35.51 -56.49
C SER A 745 -47.62 34.17 -55.93
N ALA A 746 -46.87 33.43 -55.09
CA ALA A 746 -47.23 32.07 -54.66
C ALA A 746 -48.66 31.95 -54.09
N PHE A 747 -49.12 32.94 -53.31
CA PHE A 747 -50.48 32.99 -52.73
C PHE A 747 -51.28 34.21 -53.21
N ARG A 748 -50.93 34.76 -54.38
CA ARG A 748 -51.58 35.93 -54.95
C ARG A 748 -53.06 35.68 -55.21
N ASP A 749 -53.91 36.67 -54.93
CA ASP A 749 -55.37 36.68 -55.14
C ASP A 749 -56.09 35.49 -54.43
N ASN A 750 -55.44 34.89 -53.41
CA ASN A 750 -55.96 33.82 -52.58
C ASN A 750 -56.53 34.38 -51.25
N ASP A 751 -57.72 34.97 -51.34
CA ASP A 751 -58.40 35.69 -50.25
C ASP A 751 -58.46 34.91 -48.92
N SER A 752 -58.55 33.57 -49.00
CA SER A 752 -58.78 32.70 -47.85
C SER A 752 -57.48 32.24 -47.16
N PHE A 753 -56.34 32.30 -47.84
CA PHE A 753 -55.10 31.65 -47.38
C PHE A 753 -54.67 32.11 -45.98
N ASN A 754 -54.45 31.14 -45.09
CA ASN A 754 -53.96 31.37 -43.73
C ASN A 754 -53.22 30.13 -43.19
N THR A 755 -52.49 29.40 -44.04
CA THR A 755 -51.73 28.20 -43.61
C THR A 755 -50.45 28.61 -42.87
N ASP A 756 -50.07 27.89 -41.81
CA ASP A 756 -48.83 28.15 -41.09
C ASP A 756 -47.59 27.75 -41.92
N ILE A 757 -46.81 28.75 -42.31
CA ILE A 757 -45.57 28.63 -43.08
C ILE A 757 -44.37 29.24 -42.31
N SER A 758 -44.52 29.49 -41.01
CA SER A 758 -43.52 30.14 -40.13
C SER A 758 -42.15 29.45 -40.08
N LYS A 759 -42.07 28.18 -40.48
CA LYS A 759 -40.84 27.36 -40.47
C LYS A 759 -40.11 27.28 -41.82
N TRP A 760 -40.58 27.98 -42.85
CA TRP A 760 -39.95 27.96 -44.17
C TRP A 760 -38.54 28.58 -44.12
N ASP A 761 -37.56 27.83 -44.60
CA ASP A 761 -36.20 28.33 -44.88
C ASP A 761 -36.25 29.14 -46.18
N THR A 762 -36.24 30.47 -46.06
CA THR A 762 -36.24 31.39 -47.21
C THR A 762 -34.85 31.94 -47.53
N SER A 763 -33.79 31.41 -46.92
CA SER A 763 -32.44 32.01 -46.97
C SER A 763 -31.82 32.12 -48.37
N ASN A 764 -32.29 31.31 -49.34
CA ASN A 764 -31.87 31.38 -50.75
C ASN A 764 -32.87 32.13 -51.66
N VAL A 765 -34.03 32.55 -51.13
CA VAL A 765 -35.09 33.21 -51.90
C VAL A 765 -34.70 34.65 -52.20
N LYS A 766 -34.74 35.02 -53.48
CA LYS A 766 -34.37 36.36 -53.97
C LYS A 766 -35.58 37.21 -54.36
N TYR A 767 -36.72 36.58 -54.66
CA TYR A 767 -37.89 37.25 -55.21
C TYR A 767 -39.15 36.95 -54.37
N PHE A 768 -39.68 38.02 -53.75
CA PHE A 768 -40.88 38.01 -52.89
C PHE A 768 -41.97 38.96 -53.45
N ASP A 769 -41.96 39.23 -54.75
CA ASP A 769 -42.93 40.14 -55.38
C ASP A 769 -44.34 39.49 -55.39
N ASP A 770 -45.36 40.24 -54.99
CA ASP A 770 -46.79 39.84 -54.96
C ASP A 770 -47.17 38.59 -54.12
N VAL A 771 -46.30 38.07 -53.25
CA VAL A 771 -46.49 36.74 -52.57
C VAL A 771 -47.85 36.59 -51.89
N PHE A 772 -48.29 37.59 -51.12
CA PHE A 772 -49.57 37.63 -50.41
C PHE A 772 -50.48 38.76 -50.92
N ASN A 773 -50.24 39.25 -52.14
CA ASN A 773 -51.10 40.26 -52.77
C ASN A 773 -52.54 39.72 -52.87
N GLY A 774 -53.52 40.39 -52.27
CA GLY A 774 -54.91 39.93 -52.22
C GLY A 774 -55.20 38.81 -51.21
N ALA A 775 -54.23 38.34 -50.43
CA ALA A 775 -54.45 37.31 -49.41
C ALA A 775 -55.11 37.91 -48.14
N THR A 776 -56.37 38.35 -48.27
CA THR A 776 -57.04 39.18 -47.27
C THR A 776 -57.14 38.54 -45.88
N SER A 777 -57.19 37.20 -45.78
CA SER A 777 -57.27 36.45 -44.52
C SER A 777 -55.92 36.12 -43.87
N PHE A 778 -54.80 36.33 -44.56
CA PHE A 778 -53.48 35.87 -44.10
C PHE A 778 -52.99 36.65 -42.88
N ASN A 779 -52.69 35.94 -41.79
CA ASN A 779 -52.15 36.53 -40.56
C ASN A 779 -51.34 35.50 -39.73
N LYS A 780 -50.52 34.66 -40.37
CA LYS A 780 -49.60 33.74 -39.67
C LYS A 780 -48.22 34.38 -39.47
N PRO A 781 -47.49 34.03 -38.40
CA PRO A 781 -46.16 34.59 -38.12
C PRO A 781 -45.19 34.35 -39.27
N LEU A 782 -44.45 35.40 -39.62
CA LEU A 782 -43.35 35.38 -40.59
C LEU A 782 -42.05 35.92 -39.95
N ASP A 783 -41.95 35.90 -38.63
CA ASP A 783 -40.81 36.44 -37.89
C ASP A 783 -39.59 35.53 -38.01
N SER A 784 -38.40 36.14 -38.08
CA SER A 784 -37.15 35.40 -38.29
C SER A 784 -36.76 34.62 -37.03
N THR A 785 -37.22 33.36 -36.94
CA THR A 785 -37.03 32.47 -35.78
C THR A 785 -35.99 31.40 -36.06
N PHE A 786 -35.22 31.05 -35.02
CA PHE A 786 -34.23 29.97 -35.12
C PHE A 786 -34.91 28.60 -35.01
N VAL A 787 -34.91 27.85 -36.10
CA VAL A 787 -35.47 26.49 -36.20
C VAL A 787 -34.35 25.48 -36.00
N ASN A 788 -34.46 24.66 -34.96
CA ASN A 788 -33.55 23.55 -34.67
C ASN A 788 -34.26 22.21 -34.94
N LEU A 789 -33.85 21.52 -36.01
CA LEU A 789 -34.24 20.16 -36.31
C LEU A 789 -33.05 19.23 -36.02
N ARG A 790 -33.32 17.97 -35.63
CA ARG A 790 -32.31 16.98 -35.17
C ARG A 790 -31.08 16.73 -36.09
N ARG A 791 -31.04 17.30 -37.30
CA ARG A 791 -29.95 17.20 -38.27
C ARG A 791 -29.52 18.55 -38.91
N ARG A 792 -30.22 19.66 -38.67
CA ARG A 792 -29.94 20.98 -39.27
C ARG A 792 -30.60 22.10 -38.46
N SER A 793 -29.89 23.22 -38.31
CA SER A 793 -30.44 24.46 -37.76
C SER A 793 -30.37 25.58 -38.80
N PHE A 794 -31.40 26.43 -38.86
CA PHE A 794 -31.48 27.58 -39.76
C PHE A 794 -32.40 28.66 -39.17
N THR A 795 -32.35 29.86 -39.72
CA THR A 795 -33.30 30.93 -39.41
C THR A 795 -34.43 30.89 -40.43
N ALA A 796 -35.65 30.54 -40.01
CA ALA A 796 -36.82 30.61 -40.88
C ALA A 796 -37.13 32.08 -41.22
N TRP A 797 -37.76 32.34 -42.36
CA TRP A 797 -38.01 33.70 -42.85
C TRP A 797 -36.78 34.62 -42.78
N ASN A 798 -35.60 34.08 -43.13
CA ASN A 798 -34.43 34.88 -43.41
C ASN A 798 -34.58 35.53 -44.80
N VAL A 799 -34.65 36.86 -44.83
CA VAL A 799 -34.84 37.66 -46.05
C VAL A 799 -33.60 38.45 -46.47
N SER A 800 -32.41 38.11 -45.94
CA SER A 800 -31.16 38.84 -46.20
C SER A 800 -30.76 38.91 -47.68
N GLU A 801 -31.13 37.89 -48.47
CA GLU A 801 -30.85 37.79 -49.91
C GLU A 801 -31.98 38.32 -50.81
N ALA A 802 -33.05 38.88 -50.22
CA ALA A 802 -34.18 39.41 -50.97
C ALA A 802 -33.80 40.63 -51.84
N ARG A 803 -34.26 40.63 -53.10
CA ARG A 803 -34.04 41.68 -54.10
C ARG A 803 -35.27 42.55 -54.35
N GLY A 804 -36.43 42.18 -53.79
CA GLY A 804 -37.68 42.90 -53.96
C GLY A 804 -38.82 42.29 -53.14
N PHE A 805 -39.69 43.17 -52.65
CA PHE A 805 -40.92 42.86 -51.91
C PHE A 805 -42.12 43.61 -52.52
N ARG A 806 -42.10 43.84 -53.84
CA ARG A 806 -43.10 44.68 -54.52
C ARG A 806 -44.48 44.11 -54.28
N ARG A 807 -45.40 44.92 -53.73
CA ARG A 807 -46.78 44.52 -53.46
C ARG A 807 -46.92 43.25 -52.59
N MET A 808 -45.89 42.86 -51.82
CA MET A 808 -45.85 41.56 -51.13
C MET A 808 -47.10 41.30 -50.26
N PHE A 809 -47.61 42.32 -49.56
CA PHE A 809 -48.81 42.30 -48.73
C PHE A 809 -49.88 43.28 -49.23
N LEU A 810 -49.88 43.62 -50.53
CA LEU A 810 -50.89 44.49 -51.13
C LEU A 810 -52.30 43.91 -50.87
N ASN A 811 -53.20 44.70 -50.28
CA ASN A 811 -54.55 44.28 -49.87
C ASN A 811 -54.60 43.07 -48.90
N ALA A 812 -53.52 42.72 -48.20
CA ALA A 812 -53.53 41.69 -47.16
C ALA A 812 -54.20 42.22 -45.86
N LYS A 813 -55.51 42.51 -45.94
CA LYS A 813 -56.27 43.29 -44.95
C LYS A 813 -56.10 42.86 -43.49
N ASN A 814 -56.02 41.55 -43.22
CA ASN A 814 -55.89 41.03 -41.86
C ASN A 814 -54.44 40.89 -41.35
N PHE A 815 -53.43 41.11 -42.19
CA PHE A 815 -52.04 40.89 -41.83
C PHE A 815 -51.56 41.90 -40.77
N ASN A 816 -51.14 41.41 -39.61
CA ASN A 816 -50.67 42.22 -38.48
C ASN A 816 -49.68 41.44 -37.60
N GLN A 817 -48.56 41.00 -38.19
CA GLN A 817 -47.47 40.32 -37.49
C GLN A 817 -46.29 41.27 -37.25
N ASP A 818 -45.50 40.97 -36.21
CA ASP A 818 -44.22 41.66 -35.97
C ASP A 818 -43.17 41.14 -36.96
N LEU A 819 -42.47 42.05 -37.64
CA LEU A 819 -41.44 41.73 -38.64
C LEU A 819 -40.08 42.35 -38.27
N ASN A 820 -39.92 42.84 -37.04
CA ASN A 820 -38.75 43.64 -36.63
C ASN A 820 -37.42 42.88 -36.67
N ASN A 821 -37.46 41.55 -36.76
CA ASN A 821 -36.27 40.69 -36.87
C ASN A 821 -35.78 40.48 -38.32
N TRP A 822 -36.50 41.00 -39.32
CA TRP A 822 -36.10 40.90 -40.73
C TRP A 822 -34.84 41.74 -41.02
N GLN A 823 -33.82 41.09 -41.58
CA GLN A 823 -32.60 41.75 -42.08
C GLN A 823 -32.78 42.05 -43.57
N ILE A 824 -33.03 43.32 -43.92
CA ILE A 824 -33.33 43.73 -45.30
C ILE A 824 -32.03 43.97 -46.09
N GLY A 825 -31.74 43.12 -47.08
CA GLY A 825 -30.63 43.33 -48.03
C GLY A 825 -29.23 43.23 -47.41
N GLY A 826 -28.96 42.15 -46.66
CA GLY A 826 -27.72 41.95 -45.89
C GLY A 826 -26.43 41.83 -46.72
N SER A 827 -26.53 41.61 -48.03
CA SER A 827 -25.38 41.51 -48.95
C SER A 827 -25.11 42.85 -49.66
N ARG A 828 -24.12 43.61 -49.14
CA ARG A 828 -23.68 44.93 -49.65
C ARG A 828 -23.58 44.96 -51.18
N GLY A 829 -24.39 45.78 -51.83
CA GLY A 829 -24.36 46.04 -53.28
C GLY A 829 -25.65 45.74 -54.05
N HIS A 830 -26.71 45.26 -53.39
CA HIS A 830 -28.02 45.04 -54.00
C HIS A 830 -29.02 46.15 -53.67
N HIS A 831 -29.92 46.44 -54.61
CA HIS A 831 -31.04 47.37 -54.42
C HIS A 831 -32.33 46.60 -54.16
N VAL A 832 -33.10 47.04 -53.17
CA VAL A 832 -34.39 46.45 -52.78
C VAL A 832 -35.54 47.40 -53.17
N ASP A 833 -36.61 46.86 -53.76
CA ASP A 833 -37.82 47.60 -54.11
C ASP A 833 -38.99 47.17 -53.21
N MET A 834 -39.62 48.14 -52.51
CA MET A 834 -40.74 47.94 -51.59
C MET A 834 -42.01 48.70 -52.04
N ILE A 835 -42.15 49.01 -53.34
CA ILE A 835 -43.35 49.67 -53.87
C ILE A 835 -44.62 48.95 -53.46
N SER A 836 -45.56 49.69 -52.87
CA SER A 836 -46.87 49.21 -52.43
C SER A 836 -46.83 47.98 -51.50
N MET A 837 -45.73 47.72 -50.79
CA MET A 837 -45.52 46.47 -50.02
C MET A 837 -46.65 46.16 -49.02
N PHE A 838 -47.13 47.14 -48.25
CA PHE A 838 -48.25 47.03 -47.30
C PHE A 838 -49.46 47.88 -47.71
N GLU A 839 -49.57 48.23 -49.00
CA GLU A 839 -50.69 49.04 -49.47
C GLU A 839 -52.02 48.30 -49.23
N GLY A 840 -53.00 48.94 -48.61
CA GLY A 840 -54.29 48.31 -48.28
C GLY A 840 -54.23 47.20 -47.21
N ALA A 841 -53.11 47.03 -46.51
CA ALA A 841 -53.00 46.13 -45.35
C ALA A 841 -53.66 46.78 -44.11
N GLU A 842 -54.99 46.84 -44.12
CA GLU A 842 -55.81 47.62 -43.17
C GLU A 842 -55.45 47.42 -41.69
N LYS A 843 -55.18 46.18 -41.24
CA LYS A 843 -54.84 45.88 -39.84
C LYS A 843 -53.35 46.01 -39.49
N PHE A 844 -52.47 46.29 -40.44
CA PHE A 844 -51.03 46.21 -40.19
C PHE A 844 -50.54 47.30 -39.22
N ASN A 845 -50.04 46.89 -38.06
CA ASN A 845 -49.40 47.74 -37.04
C ASN A 845 -48.17 47.02 -36.41
N GLY A 846 -47.58 46.10 -37.18
CA GLY A 846 -46.37 45.35 -36.83
C GLY A 846 -45.17 46.26 -36.64
N LYS A 847 -44.22 45.86 -35.78
CA LYS A 847 -43.00 46.63 -35.57
C LYS A 847 -42.04 46.39 -36.74
N VAL A 848 -41.56 47.48 -37.32
CA VAL A 848 -40.57 47.53 -38.42
C VAL A 848 -39.48 48.58 -38.17
N SER A 849 -39.45 49.15 -36.95
CA SER A 849 -38.65 50.34 -36.62
C SER A 849 -37.15 50.10 -36.64
N ASP A 850 -36.72 48.84 -36.46
CA ASP A 850 -35.30 48.49 -36.35
C ASP A 850 -34.75 47.85 -37.64
N TRP A 851 -35.49 47.92 -38.75
CA TRP A 851 -34.99 47.52 -40.08
C TRP A 851 -33.85 48.45 -40.53
N ASP A 852 -32.74 47.86 -40.99
CA ASP A 852 -31.76 48.56 -41.80
C ASP A 852 -32.29 48.64 -43.24
N VAL A 853 -32.66 49.84 -43.68
CA VAL A 853 -33.28 50.06 -44.99
C VAL A 853 -32.36 50.77 -45.98
N ILE A 854 -31.05 50.85 -45.70
CA ILE A 854 -30.06 51.52 -46.57
C ILE A 854 -29.94 50.89 -47.97
N SER A 855 -30.41 49.64 -48.14
CA SER A 855 -30.48 48.94 -49.42
C SER A 855 -31.74 49.26 -50.24
N VAL A 856 -32.75 49.90 -49.65
CA VAL A 856 -34.07 50.09 -50.26
C VAL A 856 -34.11 51.38 -51.09
N ILE A 857 -34.40 51.26 -52.39
CA ILE A 857 -34.41 52.38 -53.34
C ILE A 857 -35.81 52.97 -53.59
N ASN A 858 -36.88 52.27 -53.19
CA ASN A 858 -38.24 52.63 -53.57
C ASN A 858 -39.27 52.25 -52.50
N PHE A 859 -39.90 53.28 -51.91
CA PHE A 859 -40.94 53.20 -50.88
C PHE A 859 -42.32 53.67 -51.37
N LYS A 860 -42.48 53.90 -52.68
CA LYS A 860 -43.69 54.50 -53.25
C LYS A 860 -44.93 53.69 -52.84
N ARG A 861 -45.93 54.36 -52.26
CA ARG A 861 -47.19 53.76 -51.76
C ARG A 861 -47.02 52.66 -50.70
N MET A 862 -45.85 52.46 -50.09
CA MET A 862 -45.59 51.32 -49.18
C MET A 862 -46.67 51.11 -48.11
N PHE A 863 -47.16 52.18 -47.48
CA PHE A 863 -48.23 52.15 -46.45
C PHE A 863 -49.53 52.84 -46.91
N TYR A 864 -49.75 53.00 -48.22
CA TYR A 864 -50.97 53.63 -48.75
C TYR A 864 -52.21 52.84 -48.31
N ASN A 865 -53.22 53.47 -47.73
CA ASN A 865 -54.39 52.78 -47.14
C ASN A 865 -54.09 51.72 -46.06
N ALA A 866 -52.90 51.68 -45.45
CA ALA A 866 -52.61 50.85 -44.27
C ALA A 866 -53.18 51.52 -42.99
N THR A 867 -54.49 51.47 -42.82
CA THR A 867 -55.24 52.39 -41.93
C THR A 867 -54.90 52.32 -40.44
N ASN A 868 -54.39 51.20 -39.93
CA ASN A 868 -54.02 51.02 -38.52
C ASN A 868 -52.51 51.13 -38.24
N PHE A 869 -51.68 51.51 -39.22
CA PHE A 869 -50.23 51.63 -39.00
C PHE A 869 -49.89 52.89 -38.19
N LEU A 870 -49.48 52.69 -36.94
CA LEU A 870 -49.19 53.76 -35.96
C LEU A 870 -47.77 53.66 -35.37
N ARG A 871 -46.90 52.82 -35.92
CA ARG A 871 -45.51 52.66 -35.44
C ARG A 871 -44.60 53.76 -35.99
N SER A 872 -43.71 54.27 -35.15
CA SER A 872 -42.64 55.15 -35.62
C SER A 872 -41.62 54.36 -36.46
N ILE A 873 -41.26 54.92 -37.60
CA ILE A 873 -40.15 54.50 -38.46
C ILE A 873 -38.97 55.48 -38.43
N SER A 874 -38.95 56.41 -37.45
CA SER A 874 -38.00 57.53 -37.34
C SER A 874 -36.51 57.17 -37.24
N LYS A 875 -36.15 55.88 -37.21
CA LYS A 875 -34.77 55.39 -37.19
C LYS A 875 -34.21 55.05 -38.58
N TRP A 876 -35.06 55.01 -39.61
CA TRP A 876 -34.67 54.54 -40.95
C TRP A 876 -33.74 55.53 -41.66
N ASP A 877 -32.59 55.04 -42.14
CA ASP A 877 -31.69 55.79 -43.03
C ASP A 877 -32.20 55.69 -44.47
N MET A 878 -32.72 56.81 -44.98
CA MET A 878 -33.32 56.92 -46.31
C MET A 878 -32.34 57.43 -47.38
N SER A 879 -31.03 57.46 -47.09
CA SER A 879 -30.00 58.09 -47.94
C SER A 879 -29.91 57.50 -49.35
N ALA A 880 -30.24 56.22 -49.53
CA ALA A 880 -30.21 55.51 -50.82
C ALA A 880 -31.45 55.73 -51.72
N VAL A 881 -32.44 56.50 -51.28
CA VAL A 881 -33.63 56.79 -52.11
C VAL A 881 -33.29 57.84 -53.17
N ASN A 882 -33.11 57.39 -54.41
CA ASN A 882 -32.72 58.21 -55.56
C ASN A 882 -33.74 59.27 -56.01
N ASN A 883 -34.98 59.23 -55.50
CA ASN A 883 -36.02 60.22 -55.82
C ASN A 883 -36.15 61.23 -54.67
N SER A 884 -35.69 62.45 -54.92
CA SER A 884 -35.65 63.55 -53.92
C SER A 884 -37.03 63.96 -53.40
N GLU A 885 -38.08 63.87 -54.21
CA GLU A 885 -39.46 64.17 -53.82
C GLU A 885 -40.02 63.09 -52.88
N LEU A 886 -39.80 61.82 -53.19
CA LEU A 886 -40.14 60.68 -52.31
C LEU A 886 -39.34 60.74 -51.00
N ARG A 887 -38.06 61.10 -51.07
CA ARG A 887 -37.21 61.26 -49.89
C ARG A 887 -37.73 62.37 -48.96
N ALA A 888 -37.93 63.59 -49.46
CA ALA A 888 -38.44 64.70 -48.67
C ALA A 888 -39.85 64.43 -48.08
N ARG A 889 -40.76 63.79 -48.85
CA ARG A 889 -42.10 63.42 -48.37
C ARG A 889 -42.08 62.30 -47.32
N THR A 890 -41.08 61.42 -47.34
CA THR A 890 -40.94 60.36 -46.34
C THR A 890 -40.23 60.88 -45.08
N GLU A 891 -39.23 61.75 -45.22
CA GLU A 891 -38.58 62.45 -44.10
C GLU A 891 -39.59 63.28 -43.26
N LEU A 892 -40.62 63.87 -43.89
CA LEU A 892 -41.73 64.52 -43.20
C LEU A 892 -42.58 63.56 -42.33
N MET A 893 -42.72 62.29 -42.70
CA MET A 893 -43.41 61.28 -41.87
C MET A 893 -42.56 60.81 -40.66
N LEU A 894 -41.24 60.99 -40.70
CA LEU A 894 -40.33 60.60 -39.59
C LEU A 894 -40.41 61.58 -38.40
N ASN A 895 -40.77 62.84 -38.65
CA ASN A 895 -40.67 63.95 -37.67
C ASN A 895 -41.98 64.31 -36.95
N GLY A 896 -43.07 63.55 -37.16
CA GLY A 896 -44.29 63.66 -36.34
C GLY A 896 -45.19 64.89 -36.58
N THR A 897 -44.87 65.75 -37.55
CA THR A 897 -45.67 66.93 -37.91
C THR A 897 -46.53 66.68 -39.14
N ALA A 898 -47.74 66.14 -38.95
CA ALA A 898 -48.81 66.32 -39.92
C ALA A 898 -49.50 67.67 -39.64
N TRP A 899 -49.69 68.52 -40.66
CA TRP A 899 -50.93 69.27 -41.00
C TRP A 899 -50.62 70.36 -42.06
N LEU A 900 -51.49 70.46 -43.09
CA LEU A 900 -51.61 71.52 -44.12
C LEU A 900 -50.39 71.64 -45.07
N ASP A 901 -50.51 71.42 -46.40
CA ASP A 901 -51.36 72.22 -47.30
C ASP A 901 -51.76 71.44 -48.62
N HIS A 902 -52.47 72.12 -49.53
CA HIS A 902 -53.22 71.62 -50.69
C HIS A 902 -52.40 70.87 -51.79
N ALA A 903 -52.12 69.58 -51.58
CA ALA A 903 -51.85 68.63 -52.69
C ALA A 903 -52.31 67.17 -52.41
N CYS A 904 -53.01 66.92 -51.30
CA CYS A 904 -53.25 65.56 -50.79
C CYS A 904 -54.56 64.91 -51.28
N GLN A 905 -54.64 64.55 -52.57
CA GLN A 905 -55.57 63.49 -52.99
C GLN A 905 -54.86 62.12 -52.97
N GLY A 906 -55.02 61.39 -51.85
CA GLY A 906 -54.76 59.95 -51.78
C GLY A 906 -54.22 59.41 -50.45
N TRP A 907 -53.30 60.14 -49.79
CA TRP A 907 -52.47 59.57 -48.71
C TRP A 907 -52.89 60.02 -47.29
N VAL A 908 -54.11 59.69 -46.83
CA VAL A 908 -54.50 59.92 -45.42
C VAL A 908 -55.47 58.83 -44.91
N PRO A 909 -55.11 58.07 -43.85
CA PRO A 909 -56.07 57.28 -43.06
C PRO A 909 -57.06 58.18 -42.31
N LYS A 910 -58.36 57.88 -42.40
CA LYS A 910 -59.41 58.54 -41.62
C LYS A 910 -59.27 58.18 -40.13
N VAL A 911 -58.81 59.11 -39.29
CA VAL A 911 -58.76 58.94 -37.82
C VAL A 911 -59.61 60.00 -37.14
N LEU A 912 -60.52 59.56 -36.26
CA LEU A 912 -61.37 60.42 -35.44
C LEU A 912 -60.59 60.97 -34.23
N PHE A 913 -60.61 62.29 -34.05
CA PHE A 913 -60.09 62.95 -32.86
C PHE A 913 -61.07 62.82 -31.68
N ASN A 914 -60.53 62.63 -30.48
CA ASN A 914 -61.17 63.07 -29.24
C ASN A 914 -60.08 63.64 -28.32
N ALA A 915 -60.15 64.93 -28.05
CA ALA A 915 -59.05 65.72 -27.50
C ALA A 915 -59.17 66.00 -26.00
N ARG A 916 -58.07 66.47 -25.40
CA ARG A 916 -58.07 67.57 -24.41
C ARG A 916 -56.69 68.24 -24.41
N ILE A 917 -56.63 69.48 -24.92
CA ILE A 917 -55.49 70.38 -24.79
C ILE A 917 -55.97 71.60 -23.98
N TYR A 918 -55.17 72.03 -23.00
CA TYR A 918 -55.43 73.21 -22.20
C TYR A 918 -54.61 74.38 -22.76
N PHE A 919 -55.24 75.55 -22.96
CA PHE A 919 -54.56 76.78 -23.37
C PHE A 919 -54.78 77.88 -22.31
N PRO A 920 -53.71 78.57 -21.87
CA PRO A 920 -53.81 79.90 -21.29
C PRO A 920 -53.60 80.99 -22.37
N SER A 921 -54.56 81.92 -22.44
CA SER A 921 -54.49 83.29 -23.01
C SER A 921 -53.18 83.75 -23.68
N THR A 922 -53.17 84.28 -24.90
CA THR A 922 -53.85 85.55 -25.28
C THR A 922 -53.98 85.72 -26.81
N GLY A 923 -54.98 86.49 -27.25
CA GLY A 923 -54.93 87.17 -28.56
C GLY A 923 -55.66 86.51 -29.74
N CYS A 924 -56.83 87.07 -30.08
CA CYS A 924 -57.52 87.07 -31.37
C CYS A 924 -56.61 86.96 -32.63
N ARG A 925 -57.07 86.46 -33.80
CA ARG A 925 -58.45 86.45 -34.34
C ARG A 925 -58.58 85.40 -35.48
N GLU A 926 -59.83 85.20 -35.91
CA GLU A 926 -60.29 84.60 -37.17
C GLU A 926 -59.41 85.00 -38.39
N TRP A 927 -59.31 84.25 -39.50
CA TRP A 927 -60.40 83.69 -40.32
C TRP A 927 -60.12 82.27 -40.85
N ILE A 928 -61.21 81.54 -41.08
CA ILE A 928 -61.26 80.21 -41.70
C ILE A 928 -61.73 80.36 -43.16
N THR A 929 -61.05 79.66 -44.06
CA THR A 929 -61.63 79.04 -45.28
C THR A 929 -60.93 77.71 -45.51
#